data_AF-A0A1J9PM85-F1
#
_entry.id   AF-A0A1J9PM85-F1
#
_cell.length_a   1.000
_cell.length_b   1.000
_cell.length_c   1.000
_cell.angle_alpha   90.00
_cell.angle_beta   90.00
_cell.angle_gamma   90.00
#
_symmetry.space_group_name_H-M   'P 1'
#
loop_
_entity.id
_entity.type
_entity.pdbx_description
1 polymer ?
#
loop_
_entity_poly.entity_id
_entity_poly.type
_entity_poly.pdbx_seq_one_letter_code
_entity_poly.pdbx_strand_id
1 'polypeptide(L)'
;MEIFCRNVPDQVQNNHLARQFRPVLAPFGIHSFHCHKLPKRNAILTIGDSSKALKLLAVYGQDSGPGRTRRPPRQQLVMFGKNVHLEKGRNTPDEFQLRTIRNEEENRLSRGAASGNVQNRHQEATVKRIKSFSITTMSCGMWDYHDGNPVFIECYRIGKNGKIAFGKTAIRVTLETAQDILFHLEFTYSNILGSIYTGTVNAPSITITADAAPRLYKTDPKQEPTADFVSLFLQPKRQRGPLPKTRVCHFGGEHEALAGTCFVYRFLLMDSSDLRTVRDLANEPHIPEIARWVDHRAKYDVPYSVLMQRFMNFLSEERLPYRVRFQLQKLVWNGDISPAKAISFASRVEAALVVRDLDIVVKALTRLSHLVQWPSPDVEASEVDVAALVEAFTNALESAIREQSMSRTNRQIHPNQISIHRAQITPCGTYLYGPQMETKNRVLRNYASHVDHFLRVEFVDESGDPVRYDPRASVDLIFEDRFKGVLKNGISIAGRKFEFLGFSHSSLRSQMCWFVAPFYRDGIPYNSRTIIQNLGSFDHIYSPAKLAARIGQTFSDTLTSIPVSPDIVTVGKDVGRNGRVFSDGVGTISASLMYMIWKDYSLRTMVKPTVFQIRFAGAKGMISLDSKKKGKSLVLRPSMIKFEVPNHPSAFNIEICGSGIKPLPFFLNAQLIKILEDLGVDGEVFLKLQADEIARLRGTATSTAQAARFLEDTNVAKSVGLPWLISILEGFRLRHSDDEFLRRVMELSVLVKLRDLKYRARIRVPKAVTLFGIMDETGTLKEGEIFCTSLSEKGVREILVKSRVAVTRSPAMHPGDIQIAKAVDVPKDSPLRHLHNCVVFSQHGDRDLPSMLSGGDLDGDLYNVIYDDALIPSRAATPAEYPRVEDKVLDRPVVKDDIIDFFVTFMRQDQLGRIATIHQTIADQRPLGTFDRECLLLAQLHSTAVDFSKSGVPVDLASIPKFPRYRPDFQAPSPRVTVTENLSLLEADDQMIVQDDDEDEDERPRTKFYKSDKILGELYRSIDEVEFLQHRQHFIQRSSTTGSPSVLKGVWAYVQNETEGFQWDHYVEDALDIRQIYEDNLWEIMARFSSTPWKSSITEYEVFVGTILGQGQKLNQRQKDASKQMREEYEELVQFITALIQNRESGGIESLERSIACLYIAVEDENKPNTNTKANVRDTSVTRNEHNPKQQHQGQSGPGYGPDRHGKKPKLLSFPWIAAIVCLKEVDKLQRSIPFI
;
A
#
# COMPACT_ATOMS: atom_id res chain seq x y z
N MET A 1 -19.28 -18.58 31.91
CA MET A 1 -19.16 -18.72 33.38
C MET A 1 -17.69 -18.56 33.77
N GLU A 2 -17.42 -17.82 34.84
CA GLU A 2 -16.08 -17.80 35.47
C GLU A 2 -15.98 -18.90 36.52
N ILE A 3 -14.83 -19.55 36.58
CA ILE A 3 -14.44 -20.52 37.59
C ILE A 3 -13.18 -19.97 38.26
N PHE A 4 -13.22 -19.89 39.59
CA PHE A 4 -12.10 -19.44 40.40
C PHE A 4 -11.24 -20.64 40.78
N CYS A 5 -9.96 -20.60 40.42
CA CYS A 5 -8.99 -21.66 40.66
C CYS A 5 -8.04 -21.22 41.79
N ARG A 6 -7.99 -21.97 42.89
CA ARG A 6 -7.09 -21.70 44.03
C ARG A 6 -5.89 -22.66 44.04
N ASN A 7 -4.81 -22.22 44.68
CA ASN A 7 -3.56 -22.98 44.88
C ASN A 7 -2.79 -23.29 43.58
N VAL A 8 -2.89 -22.40 42.59
CA VAL A 8 -2.10 -22.45 41.35
C VAL A 8 -0.65 -22.00 41.65
N PRO A 9 0.40 -22.65 41.13
CA PRO A 9 1.78 -22.26 41.45
C PRO A 9 2.14 -20.84 40.98
N ASP A 10 2.84 -20.08 41.83
CA ASP A 10 3.19 -18.68 41.54
C ASP A 10 4.20 -18.52 40.37
N GLN A 11 4.94 -19.57 40.03
CA GLN A 11 5.91 -19.57 38.93
C GLN A 11 5.27 -19.80 37.54
N VAL A 12 3.97 -20.12 37.49
CA VAL A 12 3.27 -20.47 36.25
C VAL A 12 2.66 -19.23 35.61
N GLN A 13 2.76 -19.12 34.28
CA GLN A 13 2.14 -18.08 33.46
C GLN A 13 0.81 -18.54 32.85
N ASN A 14 0.05 -17.62 32.26
CA ASN A 14 -1.28 -17.91 31.68
C ASN A 14 -1.24 -19.06 30.65
N ASN A 15 -0.23 -19.08 29.77
CA ASN A 15 -0.10 -20.10 28.71
C ASN A 15 0.20 -21.49 29.28
N HIS A 16 1.14 -21.58 30.23
CA HIS A 16 1.45 -22.82 30.94
C HIS A 16 0.23 -23.40 31.64
N LEU A 17 -0.55 -22.52 32.30
CA LEU A 17 -1.76 -22.90 33.01
C LEU A 17 -2.85 -23.36 32.03
N ALA A 18 -3.07 -22.63 30.94
CA ALA A 18 -4.01 -23.02 29.89
C ALA A 18 -3.66 -24.40 29.30
N ARG A 19 -2.37 -24.70 29.06
CA ARG A 19 -1.91 -26.00 28.57
C ARG A 19 -2.29 -27.15 29.50
N GLN A 20 -2.16 -26.97 30.82
CA GLN A 20 -2.57 -27.98 31.80
C GLN A 20 -4.09 -28.14 31.91
N PHE A 21 -4.86 -27.07 31.68
CA PHE A 21 -6.32 -27.15 31.67
C PHE A 21 -6.88 -27.87 30.44
N ARG A 22 -6.22 -27.82 29.27
CA ARG A 22 -6.71 -28.47 28.04
C ARG A 22 -7.11 -29.94 28.20
N PRO A 23 -6.24 -30.86 28.69
CA PRO A 23 -6.60 -32.26 28.84
C PRO A 23 -7.71 -32.49 29.88
N VAL A 24 -7.82 -31.61 30.88
CA VAL A 24 -8.86 -31.66 31.92
C VAL A 24 -10.22 -31.22 31.39
N LEU A 25 -10.23 -30.26 30.47
CA LEU A 25 -11.43 -29.65 29.90
C LEU A 25 -11.98 -30.42 28.69
N ALA A 26 -11.12 -31.10 27.93
CA ALA A 26 -11.49 -31.84 26.73
C ALA A 26 -12.61 -32.90 26.96
N PRO A 27 -12.62 -33.71 28.04
CA PRO A 27 -13.70 -34.68 28.30
C PRO A 27 -15.08 -34.06 28.49
N PHE A 28 -15.15 -32.77 28.84
CA PHE A 28 -16.40 -32.03 28.98
C PHE A 28 -16.82 -31.33 27.68
N GLY A 29 -16.11 -31.59 26.58
CA GLY A 29 -16.30 -30.93 25.29
C GLY A 29 -15.97 -29.43 25.35
N ILE A 30 -15.06 -29.02 26.24
CA ILE A 30 -14.59 -27.62 26.34
C ILE A 30 -13.23 -27.53 25.65
N HIS A 31 -13.22 -26.89 24.49
CA HIS A 31 -12.03 -26.80 23.65
C HIS A 31 -11.46 -25.38 23.59
N SER A 32 -12.32 -24.37 23.66
CA SER A 32 -11.96 -22.95 23.73
C SER A 32 -12.33 -22.40 25.12
N PHE A 33 -11.37 -21.75 25.76
CA PHE A 33 -11.51 -21.16 27.09
C PHE A 33 -10.45 -20.08 27.31
N HIS A 34 -10.69 -19.22 28.29
CA HIS A 34 -9.70 -18.22 28.69
C HIS A 34 -9.19 -18.52 30.09
N CYS A 35 -7.88 -18.43 30.29
CA CYS A 35 -7.26 -18.66 31.58
C CYS A 35 -6.40 -17.44 31.97
N HIS A 36 -6.68 -16.86 33.13
CA HIS A 36 -5.97 -15.69 33.65
C HIS A 36 -5.45 -15.96 35.05
N LYS A 37 -4.14 -15.98 35.22
CA LYS A 37 -3.49 -16.09 36.52
C LYS A 37 -3.64 -14.78 37.28
N LEU A 38 -4.04 -14.89 38.54
CA LEU A 38 -4.14 -13.81 39.50
C LEU A 38 -3.01 -13.87 40.53
N PRO A 39 -2.75 -12.78 41.27
CA PRO A 39 -1.82 -12.80 42.40
C PRO A 39 -2.24 -13.79 43.51
N LYS A 40 -1.29 -14.16 44.36
CA LYS A 40 -1.49 -15.03 45.55
C LYS A 40 -2.03 -16.42 45.20
N ARG A 41 -1.42 -17.11 44.24
CA ARG A 41 -1.79 -18.49 43.84
C ARG A 41 -3.23 -18.70 43.36
N ASN A 42 -3.83 -17.69 42.74
CA ASN A 42 -5.19 -17.80 42.20
C ASN A 42 -5.18 -17.72 40.67
N ALA A 43 -6.23 -18.20 40.03
CA ALA A 43 -6.50 -17.97 38.61
C ALA A 43 -8.00 -17.92 38.34
N ILE A 44 -8.38 -17.35 37.21
CA ILE A 44 -9.74 -17.37 36.69
C ILE A 44 -9.73 -18.17 35.40
N LEU A 45 -10.66 -19.12 35.30
CA LEU A 45 -10.96 -19.87 34.10
C LEU A 45 -12.34 -19.43 33.59
N THR A 46 -12.39 -18.85 32.40
CA THR A 46 -13.65 -18.44 31.75
C THR A 46 -14.03 -19.44 30.67
N ILE A 47 -15.24 -19.98 30.75
CA ILE A 47 -15.81 -20.94 29.80
C ILE A 47 -17.07 -20.33 29.16
N GLY A 48 -17.19 -20.41 27.84
CA GLY A 48 -18.30 -19.80 27.08
C GLY A 48 -19.67 -20.45 27.31
N ASP A 49 -19.69 -21.75 27.61
CA ASP A 49 -20.88 -22.57 27.86
C ASP A 49 -21.04 -22.89 29.35
N SER A 50 -22.10 -22.36 29.96
CA SER A 50 -22.41 -22.55 31.38
C SER A 50 -22.78 -23.99 31.73
N SER A 51 -23.38 -24.75 30.82
CA SER A 51 -23.75 -26.15 31.03
C SER A 51 -22.49 -27.02 31.13
N LYS A 52 -21.54 -26.84 30.21
CA LYS A 52 -20.24 -27.53 30.24
C LYS A 52 -19.44 -27.15 31.50
N ALA A 53 -19.45 -25.87 31.89
CA ALA A 53 -18.79 -25.41 33.12
C ALA A 53 -19.39 -26.03 34.40
N LEU A 54 -20.72 -26.19 34.47
CA LEU A 54 -21.38 -26.87 35.60
C LEU A 54 -21.03 -28.36 35.67
N LYS A 55 -20.92 -29.04 34.53
CA LYS A 55 -20.45 -30.45 34.48
C LYS A 55 -19.01 -30.57 35.01
N LEU A 56 -18.13 -29.64 34.66
CA LEU A 56 -16.76 -29.59 35.19
C LEU A 56 -16.76 -29.40 36.72
N LEU A 57 -17.55 -28.45 37.23
CA LEU A 57 -17.67 -28.18 38.66
C LEU A 57 -18.31 -29.35 39.42
N ALA A 58 -19.20 -30.13 38.80
CA ALA A 58 -19.77 -31.31 39.44
C ALA A 58 -18.73 -32.42 39.71
N VAL A 59 -17.63 -32.45 38.94
CA VAL A 59 -16.53 -33.42 39.09
C VAL A 59 -15.41 -32.86 39.98
N TYR A 60 -14.93 -31.66 39.67
CA TYR A 60 -13.74 -31.07 40.28
C TYR A 60 -14.02 -29.88 41.22
N GLY A 61 -15.27 -29.42 41.30
CA GLY A 61 -15.65 -28.24 42.05
C GLY A 61 -15.81 -28.49 43.55
N GLN A 62 -15.54 -27.45 44.34
CA GLN A 62 -15.81 -27.39 45.77
C GLN A 62 -16.89 -26.33 46.06
N ASP A 63 -17.98 -26.73 46.71
CA ASP A 63 -19.03 -25.79 47.12
C ASP A 63 -18.69 -25.11 48.45
N SER A 64 -18.77 -23.79 48.46
CA SER A 64 -18.70 -22.96 49.67
C SER A 64 -19.97 -22.10 49.80
N GLY A 65 -21.05 -22.72 50.28
CA GLY A 65 -22.21 -21.99 50.77
C GLY A 65 -21.89 -21.31 52.12
N PRO A 66 -22.52 -20.16 52.45
CA PRO A 66 -22.36 -19.55 53.75
C PRO A 66 -22.93 -20.51 54.82
N GLY A 67 -22.07 -21.02 55.70
CA GLY A 67 -22.46 -21.79 56.89
C GLY A 67 -22.62 -23.31 56.74
N ARG A 68 -22.18 -23.97 55.65
CA ARG A 68 -22.14 -25.45 55.56
C ARG A 68 -20.72 -25.98 55.32
N THR A 69 -20.41 -27.12 55.94
CA THR A 69 -19.16 -27.89 55.76
C THR A 69 -18.85 -28.12 54.28
N ARG A 70 -17.62 -27.77 53.86
CA ARG A 70 -17.15 -27.90 52.47
C ARG A 70 -17.31 -29.35 51.98
N ARG A 71 -18.14 -29.56 50.96
CA ARG A 71 -18.21 -30.87 50.30
C ARG A 71 -16.90 -31.10 49.52
N PRO A 72 -16.21 -32.23 49.71
CA PRO A 72 -15.02 -32.55 48.92
C PRO A 72 -15.42 -32.78 47.44
N PRO A 73 -14.53 -32.44 46.49
CA PRO A 73 -14.80 -32.68 45.07
C PRO A 73 -14.85 -34.20 44.81
N ARG A 74 -15.61 -34.63 43.80
CA ARG A 74 -15.68 -36.06 43.42
C ARG A 74 -14.33 -36.59 42.95
N GLN A 75 -13.51 -35.73 42.34
CA GLN A 75 -12.16 -36.05 41.92
C GLN A 75 -11.23 -34.86 42.22
N GLN A 76 -10.02 -35.15 42.71
CA GLN A 76 -9.04 -34.13 43.02
C GLN A 76 -8.28 -33.72 41.75
N LEU A 77 -8.21 -32.41 41.48
CA LEU A 77 -7.47 -31.87 40.35
C LEU A 77 -6.02 -31.59 40.76
N VAL A 78 -5.09 -32.38 40.23
CA VAL A 78 -3.65 -32.21 40.47
C VAL A 78 -3.03 -31.54 39.24
N MET A 79 -2.42 -30.36 39.42
CA MET A 79 -1.66 -29.67 38.38
C MET A 79 -0.29 -29.26 38.93
N PHE A 80 0.77 -29.49 38.16
CA PHE A 80 2.15 -29.18 38.58
C PHE A 80 2.51 -29.74 39.97
N GLY A 81 2.02 -30.95 40.30
CA GLY A 81 2.24 -31.58 41.60
C GLY A 81 1.50 -30.94 42.77
N LYS A 82 0.54 -30.02 42.52
CA LYS A 82 -0.28 -29.38 43.57
C LYS A 82 -1.77 -29.59 43.33
N ASN A 83 -2.52 -29.66 44.43
CA ASN A 83 -3.98 -29.74 44.40
C ASN A 83 -4.56 -28.37 44.07
N VAL A 84 -5.17 -28.23 42.89
CA VAL A 84 -5.88 -27.03 42.44
C VAL A 84 -7.36 -27.18 42.76
N HIS A 85 -7.95 -26.18 43.40
CA HIS A 85 -9.37 -26.21 43.78
C HIS A 85 -10.19 -25.30 42.87
N LEU A 86 -11.28 -25.83 42.30
CA LEU A 86 -12.19 -25.06 41.44
C LEU A 86 -13.44 -24.65 42.21
N GLU A 87 -13.81 -23.38 42.14
CA GLU A 87 -15.02 -22.82 42.73
C GLU A 87 -15.79 -22.02 41.68
N LYS A 88 -17.11 -21.94 41.78
CA LYS A 88 -17.89 -21.06 40.89
C LYS A 88 -17.50 -19.60 41.16
N GLY A 89 -17.09 -18.87 40.12
CA GLY A 89 -16.80 -17.45 40.19
C GLY A 89 -18.04 -16.65 40.58
N ARG A 90 -17.85 -15.58 41.37
CA ARG A 90 -18.93 -14.68 41.82
C ARG A 90 -19.15 -13.50 40.87
N ASN A 91 -18.20 -13.22 39.99
CA ASN A 91 -18.28 -12.11 39.05
C ASN A 91 -18.97 -12.54 37.75
N THR A 92 -19.63 -11.59 37.12
CA THR A 92 -20.08 -11.72 35.73
C THR A 92 -18.86 -11.64 34.79
N PRO A 93 -18.60 -12.68 33.96
CA PRO A 93 -17.51 -12.63 33.00
C PRO A 93 -17.70 -11.48 32.01
N ASP A 94 -16.59 -10.93 31.50
CA ASP A 94 -16.58 -9.97 30.39
C ASP A 94 -17.35 -10.54 29.19
N GLU A 95 -18.36 -9.80 28.73
CA GLU A 95 -19.24 -10.24 27.65
C GLU A 95 -18.49 -10.49 26.34
N PHE A 96 -17.56 -9.59 25.98
CA PHE A 96 -16.79 -9.72 24.74
C PHE A 96 -15.77 -10.84 24.82
N GLN A 97 -15.23 -11.11 26.02
CA GLN A 97 -14.43 -12.31 26.26
C GLN A 97 -15.24 -13.58 26.00
N LEU A 98 -16.49 -13.66 26.49
CA LEU A 98 -17.36 -14.82 26.25
C LEU A 98 -17.70 -14.97 24.77
N ARG A 99 -18.04 -13.87 24.09
CA ARG A 99 -18.33 -13.86 22.65
C ARG A 99 -17.13 -14.33 21.82
N THR A 100 -15.91 -13.89 22.17
CA THR A 100 -14.67 -14.38 21.56
C THR A 100 -14.49 -15.89 21.77
N ILE A 101 -14.67 -16.39 22.99
CA ILE A 101 -14.53 -17.84 23.27
C ILE A 101 -15.55 -18.65 22.45
N ARG A 102 -16.79 -18.18 22.35
CA ARG A 102 -17.83 -18.83 21.54
C ARG A 102 -17.48 -18.82 20.05
N ASN A 103 -16.99 -17.69 19.53
CA ASN A 103 -16.54 -17.55 18.15
C ASN A 103 -15.35 -18.49 17.84
N GLU A 104 -14.37 -18.60 18.73
CA GLU A 104 -13.25 -19.55 18.61
C GLU A 104 -13.76 -21.01 18.55
N GLU A 105 -14.74 -21.37 19.39
CA GLU A 105 -15.35 -22.70 19.41
C GLU A 105 -16.17 -23.00 18.15
N GLU A 106 -17.01 -22.06 17.70
CA GLU A 106 -17.79 -22.16 16.45
C GLU A 106 -16.88 -22.36 15.24
N ASN A 107 -15.85 -21.52 15.10
CA ASN A 107 -14.88 -21.64 14.01
C ASN A 107 -14.15 -23.00 14.02
N ARG A 108 -13.83 -23.52 15.21
CA ARG A 108 -13.22 -24.86 15.35
C ARG A 108 -14.19 -25.96 14.90
N LEU A 109 -15.47 -25.88 15.28
CA LEU A 109 -16.48 -26.86 14.91
C LEU A 109 -16.78 -26.84 13.40
N SER A 110 -16.92 -25.65 12.80
CA SER A 110 -17.13 -25.49 11.37
C SER A 110 -15.97 -26.06 10.55
N ARG A 111 -14.72 -25.85 10.99
CA ARG A 111 -13.53 -26.48 10.37
C ARG A 111 -13.52 -28.00 10.51
N GLY A 112 -13.99 -28.53 11.64
CA GLY A 112 -14.12 -29.97 11.86
C GLY A 112 -15.18 -30.62 10.96
N ALA A 113 -16.29 -29.93 10.72
CA ALA A 113 -17.38 -30.40 9.85
C ALA A 113 -16.99 -30.40 8.36
N ALA A 114 -16.25 -29.39 7.89
CA ALA A 114 -15.75 -29.31 6.51
C ALA A 114 -14.73 -30.42 6.17
N SER A 115 -14.01 -30.96 7.16
CA SER A 115 -12.99 -32.00 6.97
C SER A 115 -13.54 -33.45 6.93
N GLY A 116 -14.85 -33.67 7.03
CA GLY A 116 -15.49 -34.96 6.76
C GLY A 116 -15.11 -36.16 7.65
N ASN A 117 -14.26 -36.02 8.66
CA ASN A 117 -13.82 -37.13 9.52
C ASN A 117 -13.68 -36.68 10.98
N VAL A 118 -14.69 -37.01 11.79
CA VAL A 118 -14.70 -36.75 13.25
C VAL A 118 -14.18 -37.96 14.06
N GLN A 119 -13.75 -39.05 13.43
CA GLN A 119 -13.16 -40.17 14.16
C GLN A 119 -11.69 -40.36 13.75
N ASN A 120 -10.80 -40.28 14.74
CA ASN A 120 -9.35 -40.50 14.67
C ASN A 120 -8.45 -39.42 14.03
N ARG A 121 -8.60 -38.16 14.47
CA ARG A 121 -7.43 -37.27 14.61
C ARG A 121 -7.20 -36.94 16.09
N HIS A 122 -6.89 -37.96 16.88
CA HIS A 122 -5.76 -37.77 17.80
C HIS A 122 -4.56 -37.56 16.88
N GLN A 123 -4.24 -36.30 16.54
CA GLN A 123 -2.86 -36.01 16.19
C GLN A 123 -2.06 -36.50 17.40
N GLU A 124 -1.33 -37.60 17.24
CA GLU A 124 -0.17 -37.86 18.10
C GLU A 124 0.56 -36.52 18.22
N ALA A 125 0.87 -36.12 19.45
CA ALA A 125 1.60 -34.89 19.70
C ALA A 125 2.73 -34.81 18.69
N THR A 126 2.68 -33.83 17.78
CA THR A 126 3.72 -33.62 16.78
C THR A 126 5.03 -33.62 17.55
N VAL A 127 5.90 -34.58 17.27
CA VAL A 127 7.21 -34.69 17.90
C VAL A 127 7.82 -33.30 17.84
N LYS A 128 8.02 -32.66 19.01
CA LYS A 128 8.53 -31.29 19.11
C LYS A 128 9.89 -31.26 18.40
N ARG A 129 9.92 -30.84 17.14
CA ARG A 129 11.16 -30.64 16.39
C ARG A 129 11.88 -29.45 17.01
N ILE A 130 13.20 -29.60 17.21
CA ILE A 130 14.05 -28.51 17.68
C ILE A 130 14.06 -27.45 16.60
N LYS A 131 13.55 -26.25 16.92
CA LYS A 131 13.49 -25.09 16.01
C LYS A 131 14.49 -24.01 16.38
N SER A 132 15.35 -24.27 17.35
CA SER A 132 16.32 -23.29 17.81
C SER A 132 17.67 -23.91 18.13
N PHE A 133 18.71 -23.19 17.74
CA PHE A 133 20.08 -23.67 17.71
C PHE A 133 21.00 -22.61 18.31
N SER A 134 22.06 -23.06 18.99
CA SER A 134 23.06 -22.18 19.59
C SER A 134 24.08 -21.75 18.53
N ILE A 135 24.42 -20.46 18.54
CA ILE A 135 25.41 -19.87 17.63
C ILE A 135 26.53 -19.20 18.42
N THR A 136 27.72 -19.10 17.82
CA THR A 136 28.88 -18.45 18.44
C THR A 136 29.16 -17.09 17.81
N THR A 137 29.15 -17.00 16.48
CA THR A 137 29.48 -15.77 15.76
C THR A 137 28.51 -15.50 14.62
N MET A 138 28.28 -14.22 14.35
CA MET A 138 27.61 -13.73 13.16
C MET A 138 28.61 -12.97 12.28
N SER A 139 28.57 -13.22 10.98
CA SER A 139 29.26 -12.46 9.96
C SER A 139 28.26 -11.81 9.00
N CYS A 140 28.55 -10.61 8.51
CA CYS A 140 27.78 -9.89 7.50
C CYS A 140 28.68 -9.57 6.30
N GLY A 141 28.15 -9.69 5.09
CA GLY A 141 28.93 -9.54 3.87
C GLY A 141 28.12 -9.72 2.61
N MET A 142 28.78 -10.23 1.56
CA MET A 142 28.19 -10.43 0.24
C MET A 142 28.74 -11.68 -0.45
N TRP A 143 28.02 -12.17 -1.45
CA TRP A 143 28.48 -13.24 -2.34
C TRP A 143 29.39 -12.67 -3.43
N ASP A 144 30.41 -13.43 -3.82
CA ASP A 144 31.23 -13.20 -5.02
C ASP A 144 31.86 -14.53 -5.49
N TYR A 145 32.76 -14.49 -6.48
CA TYR A 145 33.41 -15.69 -7.00
C TYR A 145 34.93 -15.57 -6.99
N HIS A 146 35.62 -16.61 -6.52
CA HIS A 146 37.07 -16.77 -6.66
C HIS A 146 37.33 -18.08 -7.43
N ASP A 147 38.14 -18.01 -8.49
CA ASP A 147 38.45 -19.14 -9.38
C ASP A 147 37.19 -19.91 -9.82
N GLY A 148 36.12 -19.17 -10.15
CA GLY A 148 34.83 -19.73 -10.60
C GLY A 148 33.95 -20.33 -9.50
N ASN A 149 34.41 -20.38 -8.24
CA ASN A 149 33.64 -20.93 -7.12
C ASN A 149 32.93 -19.82 -6.32
N PRO A 150 31.67 -20.01 -5.89
CA PRO A 150 30.96 -19.04 -5.06
C PRO A 150 31.59 -18.96 -3.65
N VAL A 151 31.90 -17.74 -3.23
CA VAL A 151 32.57 -17.42 -1.95
C VAL A 151 31.76 -16.38 -1.19
N PHE A 152 31.66 -16.55 0.12
CA PHE A 152 31.15 -15.51 1.02
C PHE A 152 32.28 -14.55 1.40
N ILE A 153 32.19 -13.29 0.95
CA ILE A 153 33.11 -12.23 1.35
C ILE A 153 32.67 -11.69 2.71
N GLU A 154 33.43 -11.98 3.76
CA GLU A 154 33.19 -11.49 5.12
C GLU A 154 33.67 -10.04 5.25
N CYS A 155 32.72 -9.09 5.34
CA CYS A 155 33.01 -7.67 5.55
C CYS A 155 32.99 -7.28 7.03
N TYR A 156 32.17 -7.96 7.84
CA TYR A 156 32.02 -7.68 9.26
C TYR A 156 31.75 -8.94 10.06
N ARG A 157 32.21 -8.96 11.32
CA ARG A 157 32.02 -10.10 12.23
C ARG A 157 31.84 -9.62 13.67
N ILE A 158 30.90 -10.24 14.38
CA ILE A 158 30.60 -9.95 15.78
C ILE A 158 30.05 -11.19 16.50
N GLY A 159 30.09 -11.16 17.83
CA GLY A 159 29.39 -12.11 18.71
C GLY A 159 30.32 -13.07 19.44
N LYS A 160 29.86 -13.55 20.59
CA LYS A 160 30.51 -14.59 21.41
C LYS A 160 29.61 -15.80 21.59
N ASN A 161 28.37 -15.55 22.02
CA ASN A 161 27.31 -16.55 22.22
C ASN A 161 26.01 -16.01 21.63
N GLY A 162 25.10 -16.89 21.24
CA GLY A 162 23.80 -16.49 20.73
C GLY A 162 22.91 -17.67 20.42
N LYS A 163 21.73 -17.35 19.88
CA LYS A 163 20.68 -18.32 19.53
C LYS A 163 19.99 -17.89 18.24
N ILE A 164 19.80 -18.82 17.32
CA ILE A 164 18.95 -18.66 16.13
C ILE A 164 17.70 -19.53 16.29
N ALA A 165 16.53 -18.99 15.95
CA ALA A 165 15.24 -19.66 16.10
C ALA A 165 14.37 -19.48 14.85
N PHE A 166 13.80 -20.58 14.34
CA PHE A 166 12.91 -20.62 13.18
C PHE A 166 11.45 -20.59 13.66
N GLY A 167 10.82 -19.41 13.59
CA GLY A 167 9.40 -19.24 13.88
C GLY A 167 8.51 -19.58 12.68
N LYS A 168 7.19 -19.40 12.81
CA LYS A 168 6.26 -19.61 11.67
C LYS A 168 6.33 -18.54 10.59
N THR A 169 6.71 -17.32 10.95
CA THR A 169 6.68 -16.15 10.04
C THR A 169 8.04 -15.51 9.83
N ALA A 170 9.03 -15.82 10.67
CA ALA A 170 10.34 -15.17 10.68
C ALA A 170 11.38 -16.03 11.39
N ILE A 171 12.65 -15.83 11.02
CA ILE A 171 13.83 -16.30 11.74
C ILE A 171 14.27 -15.18 12.70
N ARG A 172 14.46 -15.52 13.97
CA ARG A 172 14.93 -14.59 15.01
C ARG A 172 16.29 -15.01 15.50
N VAL A 173 17.20 -14.05 15.60
CA VAL A 173 18.55 -14.27 16.13
C VAL A 173 18.76 -13.37 17.33
N THR A 174 19.34 -13.91 18.39
CA THR A 174 19.86 -13.13 19.52
C THR A 174 21.36 -13.39 19.64
N LEU A 175 22.15 -12.33 19.75
CA LEU A 175 23.61 -12.39 19.79
C LEU A 175 24.14 -11.54 20.94
N GLU A 176 24.95 -12.15 21.79
CA GLU A 176 25.63 -11.51 22.89
C GLU A 176 27.03 -11.05 22.44
N THR A 177 27.34 -9.79 22.75
CA THR A 177 28.64 -9.17 22.47
C THR A 177 29.59 -9.28 23.65
N ALA A 178 30.87 -8.96 23.44
CA ALA A 178 31.88 -8.94 24.50
C ALA A 178 31.62 -7.91 25.63
N GLN A 179 30.70 -6.96 25.41
CA GLN A 179 30.34 -5.89 26.35
C GLN A 179 29.04 -6.19 27.13
N ASP A 180 28.54 -7.43 27.04
CA ASP A 180 27.25 -7.90 27.58
C ASP A 180 26.02 -7.21 26.93
N ILE A 181 26.20 -6.55 25.80
CA ILE A 181 25.09 -6.02 24.99
C ILE A 181 24.48 -7.16 24.19
N LEU A 182 23.15 -7.25 24.17
CA LEU A 182 22.39 -8.21 23.37
C LEU A 182 21.86 -7.53 22.10
N PHE A 183 22.23 -8.04 20.94
CA PHE A 183 21.64 -7.68 19.66
C PHE A 183 20.60 -8.70 19.22
N HIS A 184 19.51 -8.23 18.63
CA HIS A 184 18.46 -9.07 18.05
C HIS A 184 18.27 -8.76 16.57
N LEU A 185 18.18 -9.80 15.75
CA LEU A 185 17.89 -9.71 14.33
C LEU A 185 16.59 -10.46 14.04
N GLU A 186 15.73 -9.90 13.20
CA GLU A 186 14.50 -10.54 12.74
C GLU A 186 14.46 -10.53 11.20
N PHE A 187 14.49 -11.72 10.60
CA PHE A 187 14.34 -11.96 9.16
C PHE A 187 12.95 -12.51 8.90
N THR A 188 12.07 -11.74 8.27
CA THR A 188 10.79 -12.30 7.80
C THR A 188 11.04 -13.28 6.65
N TYR A 189 10.29 -14.37 6.53
CA TYR A 189 10.53 -15.31 5.42
C TYR A 189 10.35 -14.67 4.04
N SER A 190 9.54 -13.62 3.92
CA SER A 190 9.40 -12.83 2.70
C SER A 190 10.62 -11.96 2.35
N ASN A 191 11.55 -11.75 3.29
CA ASN A 191 12.79 -11.00 3.12
C ASN A 191 13.96 -11.91 2.74
N ILE A 192 13.80 -13.25 2.78
CA ILE A 192 14.84 -14.21 2.43
C ILE A 192 14.77 -14.50 0.92
N LEU A 193 15.90 -14.31 0.23
CA LEU A 193 16.06 -14.60 -1.19
C LEU A 193 16.70 -15.96 -1.40
N GLY A 194 16.14 -16.75 -2.31
CA GLY A 194 16.66 -18.07 -2.67
C GLY A 194 16.62 -19.06 -1.51
N SER A 195 17.58 -19.99 -1.52
CA SER A 195 17.72 -21.01 -0.48
C SER A 195 18.48 -20.47 0.74
N ILE A 196 18.14 -20.97 1.92
CA ILE A 196 19.00 -20.86 3.11
C ILE A 196 20.12 -21.89 2.97
N TYR A 197 21.37 -21.47 3.01
CA TYR A 197 22.49 -22.39 2.83
C TYR A 197 23.03 -22.90 4.15
N THR A 198 23.26 -24.21 4.22
CA THR A 198 23.93 -24.88 5.34
C THR A 198 25.34 -25.29 4.96
N GLY A 199 26.29 -24.99 5.85
CA GLY A 199 27.69 -25.35 5.70
C GLY A 199 27.98 -26.85 5.90
N THR A 200 29.27 -27.17 6.01
CA THR A 200 29.78 -28.53 6.20
C THR A 200 30.03 -28.83 7.68
N VAL A 201 30.34 -30.09 8.02
CA VAL A 201 30.68 -30.47 9.41
C VAL A 201 31.91 -29.70 9.92
N ASN A 202 32.85 -29.38 9.04
CA ASN A 202 34.07 -28.62 9.37
C ASN A 202 33.79 -27.13 9.60
N ALA A 203 32.67 -26.62 9.08
CA ALA A 203 32.25 -25.24 9.21
C ALA A 203 30.71 -25.19 9.34
N PRO A 204 30.16 -25.56 10.51
CA PRO A 204 28.73 -25.71 10.66
C PRO A 204 28.08 -24.33 10.74
N SER A 205 27.55 -23.85 9.62
CA SER A 205 26.92 -22.53 9.54
C SER A 205 25.60 -22.51 8.80
N ILE A 206 24.83 -21.47 9.06
CA ILE A 206 23.61 -21.09 8.34
C ILE A 206 23.88 -19.76 7.66
N THR A 207 23.74 -19.69 6.35
CA THR A 207 23.87 -18.45 5.57
C THR A 207 22.52 -18.07 4.98
N ILE A 208 22.10 -16.84 5.26
CA ILE A 208 20.83 -16.26 4.83
C ILE A 208 21.16 -15.09 3.90
N THR A 209 20.64 -15.15 2.68
CA THR A 209 20.63 -14.02 1.75
C THR A 209 19.30 -13.27 1.94
N ALA A 210 19.35 -12.00 2.27
CA ALA A 210 18.17 -11.15 2.41
C ALA A 210 18.03 -10.17 1.24
N ASP A 211 16.80 -9.73 0.94
CA ASP A 211 16.53 -8.68 -0.06
C ASP A 211 16.83 -7.27 0.46
N ALA A 212 16.69 -7.07 1.77
CA ALA A 212 16.99 -5.85 2.51
C ALA A 212 17.55 -6.19 3.90
N ALA A 213 18.06 -5.19 4.61
CA ALA A 213 18.59 -5.37 5.96
C ALA A 213 17.53 -5.99 6.90
N PRO A 214 17.90 -6.95 7.76
CA PRO A 214 17.00 -7.50 8.75
C PRO A 214 16.65 -6.47 9.79
N ARG A 215 15.58 -6.75 10.52
CA ARG A 215 15.15 -5.91 11.61
C ARG A 215 16.15 -5.99 12.79
N LEU A 216 16.89 -4.91 13.05
CA LEU A 216 17.89 -4.82 14.11
C LEU A 216 17.37 -4.20 15.42
N TYR A 217 17.70 -4.80 16.55
CA TYR A 217 17.43 -4.26 17.90
C TYR A 217 18.63 -4.45 18.83
N LYS A 218 18.75 -3.59 19.84
CA LYS A 218 19.73 -3.67 20.93
C LYS A 218 19.01 -3.71 22.27
N THR A 219 19.51 -4.51 23.21
CA THR A 219 19.15 -4.49 24.63
C THR A 219 20.42 -4.29 25.43
N ASP A 220 20.46 -3.25 26.26
CA ASP A 220 21.58 -2.95 27.14
C ASP A 220 21.20 -3.25 28.60
N PRO A 221 21.77 -4.29 29.23
CA PRO A 221 21.44 -4.64 30.61
C PRO A 221 21.82 -3.58 31.64
N LYS A 222 22.70 -2.64 31.29
CA LYS A 222 23.29 -1.65 32.21
C LYS A 222 22.59 -0.28 32.13
N GLN A 223 21.68 -0.08 31.18
CA GLN A 223 21.01 1.21 30.93
C GLN A 223 19.70 1.31 31.75
N GLU A 224 19.56 2.35 32.59
CA GLU A 224 18.30 2.61 33.29
C GLU A 224 17.19 3.02 32.31
N PRO A 225 15.93 2.59 32.51
CA PRO A 225 14.82 3.00 31.65
C PRO A 225 14.62 4.53 31.72
N THR A 226 14.45 5.17 30.56
CA THR A 226 14.27 6.63 30.44
C THR A 226 12.98 7.10 31.12
N ALA A 227 12.98 8.34 31.65
CA ALA A 227 11.87 8.93 32.40
C ALA A 227 10.54 9.00 31.61
N ASP A 228 10.61 9.19 30.28
CA ASP A 228 9.43 9.16 29.39
C ASP A 228 8.82 7.76 29.24
N PHE A 229 9.61 6.70 29.39
CA PHE A 229 9.10 5.33 29.43
C PHE A 229 8.41 5.04 30.76
N VAL A 230 8.89 5.62 31.86
CA VAL A 230 8.30 5.48 33.19
C VAL A 230 6.95 6.21 33.30
N SER A 231 6.80 7.37 32.65
CA SER A 231 5.54 8.13 32.67
C SER A 231 4.39 7.40 31.95
N LEU A 232 4.69 6.58 30.95
CA LEU A 232 3.72 5.71 30.25
C LEU A 232 3.23 4.52 31.10
N PHE A 233 3.89 4.19 32.22
CA PHE A 233 3.59 3.02 33.07
C PHE A 233 3.26 3.38 34.53
N LEU A 234 2.59 4.52 34.78
CA LEU A 234 2.07 4.85 36.12
C LEU A 234 0.86 3.96 36.50
N GLN A 235 1.15 2.72 36.90
CA GLN A 235 0.35 1.91 37.83
C GLN A 235 1.27 1.23 38.85
N PRO A 236 0.84 1.08 40.11
CA PRO A 236 1.70 0.58 41.17
C PRO A 236 1.97 -0.93 40.99
N LYS A 237 3.25 -1.30 41.02
CA LYS A 237 3.81 -2.65 41.30
C LYS A 237 3.18 -3.81 40.51
N ARG A 238 3.53 -3.95 39.23
CA ARG A 238 3.57 -5.26 38.53
C ARG A 238 5.02 -5.67 38.31
N GLN A 239 5.29 -6.98 38.44
CA GLN A 239 6.62 -7.61 38.35
C GLN A 239 7.36 -7.17 37.07
N ARG A 240 8.67 -6.87 37.20
CA ARG A 240 9.58 -6.47 36.12
C ARG A 240 9.49 -7.46 34.95
N GLY A 241 8.97 -7.01 33.81
CA GLY A 241 9.14 -7.69 32.53
C GLY A 241 10.57 -7.53 31.99
N PRO A 242 10.92 -8.19 30.87
CA PRO A 242 12.23 -8.07 30.24
C PRO A 242 12.57 -6.61 29.89
N LEU A 243 13.87 -6.30 29.87
CA LEU A 243 14.42 -4.96 29.56
C LEU A 243 13.89 -4.45 28.21
N PRO A 244 13.58 -3.15 28.08
CA PRO A 244 13.05 -2.59 26.85
C PRO A 244 14.09 -2.69 25.72
N LYS A 245 13.70 -3.29 24.59
CA LYS A 245 14.53 -3.33 23.38
C LYS A 245 14.59 -1.92 22.76
N THR A 246 15.64 -1.60 22.03
CA THR A 246 15.72 -0.38 21.22
C THR A 246 15.99 -0.75 19.77
N ARG A 247 15.20 -0.23 18.86
CA ARG A 247 15.40 -0.37 17.41
C ARG A 247 16.66 0.41 17.00
N VAL A 248 17.58 -0.24 16.29
CA VAL A 248 18.86 0.37 15.87
C VAL A 248 19.08 0.24 14.37
N CYS A 249 19.96 1.06 13.81
CA CYS A 249 20.32 1.08 12.39
C CYS A 249 21.49 0.14 12.06
N HIS A 250 22.35 -0.15 13.05
CA HIS A 250 23.58 -0.92 12.88
C HIS A 250 24.09 -1.44 14.23
N PHE A 251 25.10 -2.31 14.20
CA PHE A 251 25.79 -2.81 15.40
C PHE A 251 26.99 -1.94 15.84
N GLY A 252 27.36 -0.94 15.03
CA GLY A 252 28.51 -0.05 15.26
C GLY A 252 29.79 -0.51 14.55
N GLY A 253 30.83 0.32 14.57
CA GLY A 253 32.06 0.09 13.83
C GLY A 253 31.80 0.02 12.32
N GLU A 254 32.49 -0.90 11.61
CA GLU A 254 32.32 -1.09 10.16
C GLU A 254 30.88 -1.47 9.77
N HIS A 255 30.06 -2.02 10.68
CA HIS A 255 28.67 -2.38 10.36
C HIS A 255 27.82 -1.16 9.95
N GLU A 256 28.15 0.04 10.42
CA GLU A 256 27.44 1.26 10.05
C GLU A 256 27.55 1.55 8.54
N ALA A 257 28.72 1.28 7.95
CA ALA A 257 28.97 1.54 6.53
C ALA A 257 28.37 0.47 5.58
N LEU A 258 27.98 -0.69 6.10
CA LEU A 258 27.55 -1.86 5.31
C LEU A 258 26.11 -2.31 5.59
N ALA A 259 25.49 -1.89 6.70
CA ALA A 259 24.13 -2.33 7.08
C ALA A 259 23.11 -2.13 5.93
N GLY A 260 23.27 -1.04 5.17
CA GLY A 260 22.40 -0.68 4.06
C GLY A 260 22.77 -1.25 2.69
N THR A 261 23.91 -1.94 2.55
CA THR A 261 24.44 -2.39 1.24
C THR A 261 24.86 -3.87 1.21
N CYS A 262 25.05 -4.51 2.36
CA CYS A 262 25.43 -5.92 2.50
C CYS A 262 24.29 -6.72 3.17
N PHE A 263 23.70 -7.67 2.43
CA PHE A 263 22.50 -8.39 2.87
C PHE A 263 22.70 -9.89 3.07
N VAL A 264 23.95 -10.38 3.07
CA VAL A 264 24.25 -11.79 3.33
C VAL A 264 24.73 -11.94 4.78
N TYR A 265 24.00 -12.74 5.56
CA TYR A 265 24.28 -12.98 6.98
C TYR A 265 24.62 -14.45 7.20
N ARG A 266 25.77 -14.70 7.83
CA ARG A 266 26.27 -16.03 8.12
C ARG A 266 26.36 -16.24 9.63
N PHE A 267 25.75 -17.30 10.14
CA PHE A 267 25.72 -17.67 11.56
C PHE A 267 26.48 -18.98 11.76
N LEU A 268 27.49 -18.98 12.64
CA LEU A 268 28.25 -20.17 13.00
C LEU A 268 27.55 -20.91 14.13
N LEU A 269 27.11 -22.15 13.87
CA LEU A 269 26.50 -23.03 14.87
C LEU A 269 27.55 -23.51 15.87
N MET A 270 27.12 -23.72 17.10
CA MET A 270 27.98 -24.24 18.16
C MET A 270 28.22 -25.74 18.03
N ASP A 271 27.21 -26.49 17.59
CA ASP A 271 27.30 -27.93 17.34
C ASP A 271 27.09 -28.23 15.84
N SER A 272 27.97 -29.08 15.28
CA SER A 272 27.85 -29.57 13.91
C SER A 272 26.70 -30.56 13.73
N SER A 273 26.26 -31.23 14.80
CA SER A 273 25.14 -32.18 14.78
C SER A 273 23.81 -31.48 14.43
N ASP A 274 23.67 -30.20 14.80
CA ASP A 274 22.50 -29.37 14.53
C ASP A 274 22.23 -29.16 13.03
N LEU A 275 23.24 -29.29 12.17
CA LEU A 275 23.08 -29.13 10.71
C LEU A 275 22.04 -30.09 10.13
N ARG A 276 21.91 -31.30 10.68
CA ARG A 276 20.91 -32.26 10.21
C ARG A 276 19.50 -31.78 10.54
N THR A 277 19.30 -31.36 11.78
CA THR A 277 18.01 -30.87 12.26
C THR A 277 17.60 -29.58 11.58
N VAL A 278 18.54 -28.65 11.31
CA VAL A 278 18.26 -27.45 10.51
C VAL A 278 17.76 -27.84 9.12
N ARG A 279 18.39 -28.81 8.44
CA ARG A 279 17.93 -29.26 7.12
C ARG A 279 16.57 -29.94 7.16
N ASP A 280 16.25 -30.66 8.24
CA ASP A 280 14.94 -31.30 8.41
C ASP A 280 13.80 -30.26 8.51
N LEU A 281 14.10 -29.00 8.85
CA LEU A 281 13.14 -27.89 8.83
C LEU A 281 12.68 -27.52 7.42
N ALA A 282 13.39 -27.90 6.36
CA ALA A 282 12.96 -27.67 4.97
C ALA A 282 11.64 -28.42 4.62
N ASN A 283 11.24 -29.39 5.44
CA ASN A 283 9.98 -30.11 5.28
C ASN A 283 8.76 -29.30 5.81
N GLU A 284 9.00 -28.17 6.50
CA GLU A 284 7.92 -27.31 6.96
C GLU A 284 7.46 -26.39 5.82
N PRO A 285 6.17 -26.34 5.47
CA PRO A 285 5.67 -25.68 4.27
C PRO A 285 5.86 -24.15 4.23
N HIS A 286 6.35 -23.53 5.30
CA HIS A 286 6.51 -22.06 5.40
C HIS A 286 7.97 -21.63 5.49
N ILE A 287 8.89 -22.58 5.63
CA ILE A 287 10.32 -22.31 5.72
C ILE A 287 10.88 -22.34 4.29
N PRO A 288 11.69 -21.34 3.88
CA PRO A 288 12.37 -21.37 2.58
C PRO A 288 13.19 -22.63 2.39
N GLU A 289 13.46 -22.99 1.13
CA GLU A 289 14.30 -24.14 0.80
C GLU A 289 15.65 -24.06 1.52
N ILE A 290 16.14 -25.20 2.01
CA ILE A 290 17.43 -25.28 2.69
C ILE A 290 18.37 -26.13 1.85
N ALA A 291 19.41 -25.48 1.31
CA ALA A 291 20.40 -26.10 0.45
C ALA A 291 21.73 -26.35 1.19
N ARG A 292 22.59 -27.18 0.60
CA ARG A 292 23.96 -27.39 1.08
C ARG A 292 24.91 -26.55 0.26
N TRP A 293 25.89 -25.95 0.92
CA TRP A 293 26.95 -25.21 0.27
C TRP A 293 28.29 -25.46 0.99
N VAL A 294 29.38 -25.46 0.21
CA VAL A 294 30.73 -25.59 0.75
C VAL A 294 31.19 -24.21 1.19
N ASP A 295 31.38 -24.01 2.49
CA ASP A 295 31.60 -22.72 3.14
C ASP A 295 32.97 -22.09 2.83
N HIS A 296 33.16 -21.65 1.59
CA HIS A 296 34.31 -20.89 1.14
C HIS A 296 34.18 -19.43 1.57
N ARG A 297 35.22 -18.90 2.22
CA ARG A 297 35.23 -17.54 2.75
C ARG A 297 36.42 -16.75 2.23
N ALA A 298 36.19 -15.48 1.94
CA ALA A 298 37.22 -14.51 1.59
C ALA A 298 37.02 -13.20 2.37
N LYS A 299 38.02 -12.32 2.28
CA LYS A 299 37.97 -10.95 2.79
C LYS A 299 38.56 -10.03 1.73
N TYR A 300 38.09 -8.79 1.68
CA TYR A 300 38.77 -7.77 0.93
C TYR A 300 40.11 -7.40 1.59
N ASP A 301 41.08 -7.01 0.78
CA ASP A 301 42.40 -6.53 1.25
C ASP A 301 42.30 -5.25 2.08
N VAL A 302 41.20 -4.50 1.91
CA VAL A 302 40.92 -3.26 2.63
C VAL A 302 39.50 -3.29 3.20
N PRO A 303 39.21 -2.55 4.30
CA PRO A 303 37.86 -2.42 4.83
C PRO A 303 36.85 -1.93 3.78
N TYR A 304 35.60 -2.38 3.89
CA TYR A 304 34.55 -2.01 2.94
C TYR A 304 34.30 -0.49 2.92
N SER A 305 34.43 0.18 4.08
CA SER A 305 34.36 1.64 4.20
C SER A 305 35.36 2.35 3.27
N VAL A 306 36.57 1.82 3.12
CA VAL A 306 37.61 2.36 2.22
C VAL A 306 37.26 2.14 0.75
N LEU A 307 36.70 0.97 0.40
CA LEU A 307 36.22 0.70 -0.97
C LEU A 307 35.09 1.66 -1.36
N MET A 308 34.13 1.87 -0.46
CA MET A 308 33.04 2.82 -0.65
C MET A 308 33.57 4.24 -0.79
N GLN A 309 34.54 4.66 0.03
CA GLN A 309 35.15 5.98 -0.07
C GLN A 309 35.85 6.19 -1.41
N ARG A 310 36.60 5.20 -1.93
CA ARG A 310 37.22 5.27 -3.27
C ARG A 310 36.17 5.48 -4.36
N PHE A 311 35.05 4.76 -4.28
CA PHE A 311 33.95 4.92 -5.22
C PHE A 311 33.27 6.30 -5.12
N MET A 312 33.01 6.79 -3.91
CA MET A 312 32.44 8.13 -3.70
C MET A 312 33.39 9.24 -4.19
N ASN A 313 34.70 9.07 -4.02
CA ASN A 313 35.72 9.98 -4.57
C ASN A 313 35.67 9.97 -6.11
N PHE A 314 35.66 8.79 -6.74
CA PHE A 314 35.52 8.65 -8.19
C PHE A 314 34.28 9.39 -8.73
N LEU A 315 33.13 9.27 -8.06
CA LEU A 315 31.93 10.00 -8.45
C LEU A 315 32.05 11.52 -8.25
N SER A 316 32.90 11.98 -7.34
CA SER A 316 33.07 13.41 -7.02
C SER A 316 34.02 14.14 -7.98
N GLU A 317 34.79 13.42 -8.79
CA GLU A 317 35.70 14.00 -9.79
C GLU A 317 34.98 14.56 -11.04
N GLU A 318 33.65 14.47 -11.10
CA GLU A 318 32.79 15.02 -12.15
C GLU A 318 33.14 14.63 -13.61
N ARG A 319 33.89 13.54 -13.81
CA ARG A 319 34.24 13.02 -15.15
C ARG A 319 33.03 12.60 -15.99
N LEU A 320 31.96 12.18 -15.33
CA LEU A 320 30.74 11.68 -15.96
C LEU A 320 29.55 12.61 -15.67
N PRO A 321 28.57 12.72 -16.59
CA PRO A 321 27.33 13.46 -16.34
C PRO A 321 26.63 13.01 -15.06
N TYR A 322 26.01 13.95 -14.33
CA TYR A 322 25.37 13.67 -13.04
C TYR A 322 24.37 12.50 -13.11
N ARG A 323 23.53 12.46 -14.15
CA ARG A 323 22.52 11.40 -14.34
C ARG A 323 23.15 10.01 -14.46
N VAL A 324 24.34 9.90 -15.06
CA VAL A 324 25.09 8.64 -15.16
C VAL A 324 25.68 8.27 -13.81
N ARG A 325 26.34 9.23 -13.14
CA ARG A 325 26.90 9.03 -11.80
C ARG A 325 25.84 8.62 -10.78
N PHE A 326 24.63 9.17 -10.87
CA PHE A 326 23.49 8.77 -10.04
C PHE A 326 23.16 7.28 -10.24
N GLN A 327 23.05 6.82 -11.49
CA GLN A 327 22.74 5.41 -11.77
C GLN A 327 23.86 4.47 -11.32
N LEU A 328 25.14 4.87 -11.44
CA LEU A 328 26.25 4.09 -10.90
C LEU A 328 26.17 3.98 -9.37
N GLN A 329 25.90 5.08 -8.68
CA GLN A 329 25.73 5.07 -7.23
C GLN A 329 24.53 4.24 -6.79
N LYS A 330 23.42 4.29 -7.55
CA LYS A 330 22.24 3.45 -7.35
C LYS A 330 22.61 1.97 -7.34
N LEU A 331 23.34 1.48 -8.35
CA LEU A 331 23.71 0.06 -8.44
C LEU A 331 24.54 -0.38 -7.22
N VAL A 332 25.40 0.48 -6.68
CA VAL A 332 26.21 0.15 -5.51
C VAL A 332 25.41 0.23 -4.20
N TRP A 333 24.66 1.32 -3.98
CA TRP A 333 23.90 1.55 -2.75
C TRP A 333 22.72 0.60 -2.58
N ASN A 334 22.15 0.11 -3.69
CA ASN A 334 21.09 -0.90 -3.65
C ASN A 334 21.65 -2.32 -3.51
N GLY A 335 22.98 -2.50 -3.55
CA GLY A 335 23.64 -3.80 -3.40
C GLY A 335 23.62 -4.65 -4.68
N ASP A 336 23.53 -4.02 -5.85
CA ASP A 336 23.48 -4.67 -7.18
C ASP A 336 24.88 -5.07 -7.65
N ILE A 337 25.86 -4.20 -7.42
CA ILE A 337 27.26 -4.48 -7.72
C ILE A 337 28.16 -3.93 -6.61
N SER A 338 29.37 -4.48 -6.48
CA SER A 338 30.36 -3.97 -5.53
C SER A 338 30.95 -2.62 -5.99
N PRO A 339 31.45 -1.78 -5.05
CA PRO A 339 32.11 -0.51 -5.40
C PRO A 339 33.25 -0.67 -6.42
N ALA A 340 34.02 -1.75 -6.33
CA ALA A 340 35.11 -2.05 -7.26
C ALA A 340 34.60 -2.39 -8.67
N LYS A 341 33.56 -3.24 -8.78
CA LYS A 341 32.93 -3.57 -10.08
C LYS A 341 32.35 -2.31 -10.74
N ALA A 342 31.74 -1.42 -9.96
CA ALA A 342 31.19 -0.16 -10.46
C ALA A 342 32.26 0.77 -11.08
N ILE A 343 33.43 0.91 -10.45
CA ILE A 343 34.55 1.70 -11.00
C ILE A 343 35.05 1.10 -12.31
N SER A 344 35.24 -0.23 -12.34
CA SER A 344 35.68 -0.92 -13.57
C SER A 344 34.67 -0.75 -14.70
N PHE A 345 33.38 -0.92 -14.40
CA PHE A 345 32.29 -0.78 -15.35
C PHE A 345 32.14 0.64 -15.90
N ALA A 346 32.48 1.67 -15.11
CA ALA A 346 32.33 3.07 -15.52
C ALA A 346 33.07 3.41 -16.83
N SER A 347 34.21 2.75 -17.10
CA SER A 347 34.97 2.90 -18.35
C SER A 347 34.16 2.53 -19.60
N ARG A 348 33.31 1.49 -19.50
CA ARG A 348 32.44 1.08 -20.60
C ARG A 348 31.29 2.07 -20.82
N VAL A 349 30.77 2.63 -19.74
CA VAL A 349 29.73 3.67 -19.79
C VAL A 349 30.28 4.95 -20.43
N GLU A 350 31.51 5.32 -20.09
CA GLU A 350 32.23 6.44 -20.72
C GLU A 350 32.37 6.23 -22.23
N ALA A 351 32.78 5.04 -22.67
CA ALA A 351 32.86 4.71 -24.09
C ALA A 351 31.49 4.80 -24.80
N ALA A 352 30.39 4.43 -24.14
CA ALA A 352 29.05 4.54 -24.71
C ALA A 352 28.59 6.01 -24.87
N LEU A 353 28.95 6.88 -23.93
CA LEU A 353 28.63 8.33 -23.97
C LEU A 353 29.32 9.06 -25.13
N VAL A 354 30.42 8.52 -25.66
CA VAL A 354 31.10 9.11 -26.84
C VAL A 354 30.25 8.95 -28.11
N VAL A 355 29.47 7.88 -28.22
CA VAL A 355 28.81 7.48 -29.48
C VAL A 355 27.27 7.57 -29.39
N ARG A 356 26.70 7.86 -28.22
CA ARG A 356 25.25 7.83 -27.96
C ARG A 356 24.80 9.01 -27.11
N ASP A 357 23.53 9.39 -27.29
CA ASP A 357 22.90 10.44 -26.49
C ASP A 357 22.82 10.05 -25.01
N LEU A 358 22.97 11.05 -24.14
CA LEU A 358 22.91 10.88 -22.67
C LEU A 358 21.63 10.17 -22.21
N ASP A 359 20.48 10.51 -22.79
CA ASP A 359 19.19 9.92 -22.41
C ASP A 359 19.12 8.41 -22.68
N ILE A 360 19.70 7.95 -23.79
CA ILE A 360 19.78 6.52 -24.14
C ILE A 360 20.64 5.80 -23.11
N VAL A 361 21.82 6.34 -22.81
CA VAL A 361 22.76 5.75 -21.84
C VAL A 361 22.12 5.69 -20.45
N VAL A 362 21.47 6.77 -20.01
CA VAL A 362 20.78 6.79 -18.70
C VAL A 362 19.62 5.81 -18.66
N LYS A 363 18.84 5.68 -19.74
CA LYS A 363 17.75 4.71 -19.84
C LYS A 363 18.27 3.28 -19.75
N ALA A 364 19.36 2.96 -20.47
CA ALA A 364 20.02 1.67 -20.41
C ALA A 364 20.53 1.33 -19.00
N LEU A 365 21.20 2.29 -18.33
CA LEU A 365 21.63 2.12 -16.94
C LEU A 365 20.47 1.94 -15.96
N THR A 366 19.34 2.60 -16.22
CA THR A 366 18.13 2.47 -15.38
C THR A 366 17.57 1.05 -15.46
N ARG A 367 17.58 0.43 -16.65
CA ARG A 367 17.15 -0.96 -16.88
C ARG A 367 18.10 -1.99 -16.28
N LEU A 368 19.37 -1.65 -16.16
CA LEU A 368 20.43 -2.58 -15.73
C LEU A 368 20.15 -3.23 -14.38
N SER A 369 19.55 -2.52 -13.41
CA SER A 369 19.22 -3.07 -12.08
C SER A 369 18.26 -4.28 -12.12
N HIS A 370 17.52 -4.46 -13.22
CA HIS A 370 16.60 -5.60 -13.40
C HIS A 370 17.15 -6.68 -14.35
N LEU A 371 18.29 -6.42 -14.99
CA LEU A 371 18.95 -7.33 -15.92
C LEU A 371 20.15 -8.03 -15.27
N VAL A 372 20.76 -7.40 -14.26
CA VAL A 372 21.90 -7.96 -13.55
C VAL A 372 21.44 -9.04 -12.59
N GLN A 373 22.09 -10.20 -12.68
CA GLN A 373 21.97 -11.24 -11.68
C GLN A 373 22.90 -10.96 -10.49
N TRP A 374 22.51 -11.46 -9.33
CA TRP A 374 23.28 -11.31 -8.10
C TRP A 374 24.14 -12.55 -7.90
N PRO A 375 25.39 -12.40 -7.45
CA PRO A 375 26.21 -13.54 -7.06
C PRO A 375 25.47 -14.41 -6.03
N SER A 376 25.41 -15.73 -6.26
CA SER A 376 24.86 -16.68 -5.30
C SER A 376 25.41 -18.08 -5.56
N PRO A 377 25.36 -19.00 -4.58
CA PRO A 377 25.77 -20.39 -4.80
C PRO A 377 25.02 -21.11 -5.94
N ASP A 378 23.86 -20.61 -6.36
CA ASP A 378 23.03 -21.22 -7.41
C ASP A 378 23.23 -20.58 -8.81
N VAL A 379 24.12 -19.58 -8.93
CA VAL A 379 24.40 -18.84 -10.19
C VAL A 379 25.83 -19.12 -10.66
N GLU A 380 26.07 -19.16 -11.98
CA GLU A 380 27.41 -19.35 -12.53
C GLU A 380 28.24 -18.06 -12.51
N ALA A 381 29.56 -18.17 -12.31
CA ALA A 381 30.45 -17.00 -12.22
C ALA A 381 30.42 -16.13 -13.48
N SER A 382 30.29 -16.75 -14.66
CA SER A 382 30.18 -16.08 -15.96
C SER A 382 28.89 -15.29 -16.15
N GLU A 383 27.87 -15.48 -15.31
CA GLU A 383 26.60 -14.75 -15.41
C GLU A 383 26.61 -13.42 -14.62
N VAL A 384 27.64 -13.19 -13.79
CA VAL A 384 27.68 -12.05 -12.85
C VAL A 384 29.03 -11.32 -12.80
N ASP A 385 29.95 -11.67 -13.69
CA ASP A 385 31.24 -10.99 -13.81
C ASP A 385 31.10 -9.63 -14.52
N VAL A 386 32.22 -8.93 -14.70
CA VAL A 386 32.21 -7.62 -15.38
C VAL A 386 31.81 -7.75 -16.86
N ALA A 387 32.11 -8.88 -17.51
CA ALA A 387 31.74 -9.10 -18.91
C ALA A 387 30.22 -9.28 -19.07
N ALA A 388 29.58 -10.06 -18.20
CA ALA A 388 28.12 -10.22 -18.14
C ALA A 388 27.42 -8.88 -17.86
N LEU A 389 27.96 -8.06 -16.94
CA LEU A 389 27.44 -6.71 -16.68
C LEU A 389 27.52 -5.82 -17.93
N VAL A 390 28.61 -5.91 -18.69
CA VAL A 390 28.79 -5.16 -19.95
C VAL A 390 27.85 -5.67 -21.05
N GLU A 391 27.61 -6.98 -21.13
CA GLU A 391 26.65 -7.58 -22.06
C GLU A 391 25.22 -7.11 -21.74
N ALA A 392 24.80 -7.22 -20.47
CA ALA A 392 23.50 -6.75 -20.02
C ALA A 392 23.29 -5.25 -20.31
N PHE A 393 24.32 -4.42 -20.11
CA PHE A 393 24.29 -3.01 -20.45
C PHE A 393 24.20 -2.78 -21.98
N THR A 394 24.89 -3.58 -22.78
CA THR A 394 24.84 -3.49 -24.25
C THR A 394 23.46 -3.84 -24.78
N ASN A 395 22.84 -4.91 -24.26
CA ASN A 395 21.47 -5.30 -24.59
C ASN A 395 20.47 -4.21 -24.19
N ALA A 396 20.64 -3.61 -23.01
CA ALA A 396 19.81 -2.49 -22.56
C ALA A 396 19.97 -1.24 -23.44
N LEU A 397 21.18 -0.99 -23.94
CA LEU A 397 21.50 0.11 -24.86
C LEU A 397 20.81 -0.10 -26.21
N GLU A 398 20.89 -1.29 -26.77
CA GLU A 398 20.21 -1.64 -28.02
C GLU A 398 18.68 -1.52 -27.91
N SER A 399 18.10 -1.99 -26.80
CA SER A 399 16.67 -1.83 -26.52
C SER A 399 16.28 -0.34 -26.40
N ALA A 400 17.10 0.49 -25.75
CA ALA A 400 16.84 1.93 -25.64
C ALA A 400 16.95 2.65 -27.00
N ILE A 401 17.90 2.25 -27.85
CA ILE A 401 18.04 2.78 -29.22
C ILE A 401 16.82 2.44 -30.07
N ARG A 402 16.36 1.18 -30.01
CA ARG A 402 15.16 0.72 -30.71
C ARG A 402 13.91 1.51 -30.30
N GLU A 403 13.72 1.71 -29.01
CA GLU A 403 12.60 2.52 -28.52
C GLU A 403 12.66 3.96 -29.06
N GLN A 404 13.85 4.58 -29.08
CA GLN A 404 14.00 5.94 -29.58
C GLN A 404 13.80 6.05 -31.10
N SER A 405 14.29 5.08 -31.89
CA SER A 405 14.15 5.08 -33.35
C SER A 405 12.68 4.97 -33.78
N MET A 406 11.89 4.14 -33.08
CA MET A 406 10.46 3.99 -33.33
C MET A 406 9.62 5.14 -32.76
N SER A 407 10.15 5.88 -31.77
CA SER A 407 9.42 6.93 -31.05
C SER A 407 9.66 8.36 -31.58
N ARG A 408 10.25 8.55 -32.78
CA ARG A 408 10.69 9.87 -33.30
C ARG A 408 9.62 10.98 -33.31
N THR A 409 8.35 10.65 -33.09
CA THR A 409 7.23 11.61 -33.02
C THR A 409 6.18 11.37 -31.92
N ASN A 410 6.18 10.24 -31.19
CA ASN A 410 5.04 9.82 -30.36
C ASN A 410 5.17 9.98 -28.83
N ARG A 411 6.31 10.44 -28.30
CA ARG A 411 6.47 10.72 -26.86
C ARG A 411 6.64 12.22 -26.61
N GLN A 412 5.64 13.01 -26.99
CA GLN A 412 5.54 14.35 -26.41
C GLN A 412 5.21 14.17 -24.93
N ILE A 413 6.25 14.19 -24.09
CA ILE A 413 6.10 14.31 -22.64
C ILE A 413 5.16 15.48 -22.42
N HIS A 414 4.04 15.23 -21.74
CA HIS A 414 3.05 16.28 -21.53
C HIS A 414 3.78 17.50 -20.94
N PRO A 415 3.53 18.75 -21.41
CA PRO A 415 4.30 19.92 -21.00
C PRO A 415 4.34 20.14 -19.47
N ASN A 416 3.41 19.52 -18.75
CA ASN A 416 3.28 19.54 -17.29
C ASN A 416 3.86 18.29 -16.57
N GLN A 417 4.63 17.44 -17.23
CA GLN A 417 5.36 16.31 -16.62
C GLN A 417 6.87 16.54 -16.63
N ILE A 418 7.56 15.97 -15.66
CA ILE A 418 9.01 16.15 -15.47
C ILE A 418 9.63 14.93 -14.80
N SER A 419 10.85 14.57 -15.18
CA SER A 419 11.53 13.38 -14.64
C SER A 419 12.35 13.75 -13.40
N ILE A 420 12.11 13.07 -12.27
CA ILE A 420 12.70 13.38 -10.96
C ILE A 420 13.33 12.13 -10.34
N HIS A 421 14.58 12.26 -9.88
CA HIS A 421 15.29 11.22 -9.13
C HIS A 421 14.73 11.07 -7.71
N ARG A 422 14.80 9.86 -7.15
CA ARG A 422 14.21 9.54 -5.86
C ARG A 422 15.15 8.77 -4.93
N ALA A 423 14.92 8.91 -3.63
CA ALA A 423 15.61 8.16 -2.58
C ALA A 423 14.63 7.69 -1.49
N GLN A 424 14.77 6.44 -1.03
CA GLN A 424 14.10 5.95 0.17
C GLN A 424 15.10 5.81 1.32
N ILE A 425 14.72 6.33 2.48
CA ILE A 425 15.49 6.28 3.72
C ILE A 425 14.83 5.26 4.63
N THR A 426 15.61 4.22 4.95
CA THR A 426 15.22 3.18 5.91
C THR A 426 16.04 3.29 7.19
N PRO A 427 15.68 2.56 8.27
CA PRO A 427 16.52 2.46 9.44
C PRO A 427 17.98 2.10 9.08
N CYS A 428 18.20 1.08 8.24
CA CYS A 428 19.56 0.59 7.96
C CYS A 428 20.25 1.21 6.73
N GLY A 429 19.52 1.79 5.77
CA GLY A 429 20.10 2.19 4.47
C GLY A 429 19.44 3.36 3.76
N THR A 430 20.04 3.77 2.64
CA THR A 430 19.54 4.77 1.70
C THR A 430 19.51 4.15 0.31
N TYR A 431 18.32 4.01 -0.27
CA TYR A 431 18.10 3.33 -1.55
C TYR A 431 17.71 4.32 -2.63
N LEU A 432 18.35 4.22 -3.80
CA LEU A 432 18.14 5.16 -4.92
C LEU A 432 17.31 4.54 -6.03
N TYR A 433 16.49 5.34 -6.69
CA TYR A 433 15.66 4.88 -7.81
C TYR A 433 15.17 6.04 -8.68
N GLY A 434 14.55 5.70 -9.81
CA GLY A 434 14.15 6.66 -10.83
C GLY A 434 15.27 6.98 -11.84
N PRO A 435 15.11 8.07 -12.61
CA PRO A 435 14.11 9.12 -12.42
C PRO A 435 12.68 8.70 -12.84
N GLN A 436 11.67 9.25 -12.16
CA GLN A 436 10.25 8.96 -12.39
C GLN A 436 9.53 10.19 -12.94
N MET A 437 8.53 9.99 -13.78
CA MET A 437 7.68 11.09 -14.24
C MET A 437 6.81 11.60 -13.09
N GLU A 438 6.79 12.91 -12.92
CA GLU A 438 6.04 13.59 -11.89
C GLU A 438 5.33 14.80 -12.49
N THR A 439 4.13 15.10 -12.00
CA THR A 439 3.41 16.30 -12.41
C THR A 439 4.16 17.53 -11.89
N LYS A 440 4.37 18.54 -12.73
CA LYS A 440 5.07 19.75 -12.32
C LYS A 440 4.21 20.50 -11.29
N ASN A 441 4.80 20.75 -10.12
CA ASN A 441 4.33 21.76 -9.18
C ASN A 441 4.93 23.13 -9.52
N ARG A 442 4.55 24.17 -8.77
CA ARG A 442 5.03 25.55 -9.03
C ARG A 442 6.55 25.67 -9.02
N VAL A 443 7.21 25.01 -8.05
CA VAL A 443 8.66 25.05 -7.91
C VAL A 443 9.33 24.38 -9.11
N LEU A 444 8.89 23.18 -9.47
CA LEU A 444 9.44 22.45 -10.62
C LEU A 444 9.18 23.17 -11.94
N ARG A 445 8.08 23.91 -12.09
CA ARG A 445 7.84 24.78 -13.25
C ARG A 445 8.85 25.92 -13.35
N ASN A 446 9.11 26.61 -12.22
CA ASN A 446 10.04 27.75 -12.19
C ASN A 446 11.50 27.34 -12.44
N TYR A 447 11.87 26.11 -12.07
CA TYR A 447 13.24 25.59 -12.16
C TYR A 447 13.37 24.37 -13.09
N ALA A 448 12.52 24.28 -14.12
CA ALA A 448 12.43 23.10 -14.99
C ALA A 448 13.75 22.72 -15.70
N SER A 449 14.66 23.68 -15.94
CA SER A 449 15.98 23.45 -16.53
C SER A 449 17.02 22.88 -15.55
N HIS A 450 16.71 22.82 -14.25
CA HIS A 450 17.64 22.40 -13.19
C HIS A 450 17.10 21.23 -12.37
N VAL A 451 16.23 20.40 -12.96
CA VAL A 451 15.51 19.32 -12.26
C VAL A 451 16.42 18.26 -11.64
N ASP A 452 17.60 18.04 -12.21
CA ASP A 452 18.62 17.16 -11.67
C ASP A 452 19.21 17.65 -10.33
N HIS A 453 18.87 18.87 -9.91
CA HIS A 453 19.18 19.40 -8.58
C HIS A 453 18.05 19.18 -7.58
N PHE A 454 16.90 18.61 -7.98
CA PHE A 454 15.80 18.27 -7.08
C PHE A 454 15.74 16.76 -6.87
N LEU A 455 15.46 16.37 -5.63
CA LEU A 455 15.36 14.97 -5.21
C LEU A 455 14.09 14.77 -4.40
N ARG A 456 13.33 13.74 -4.73
CA ARG A 456 12.18 13.30 -3.93
C ARG A 456 12.66 12.27 -2.90
N VAL A 457 12.44 12.53 -1.62
CA VAL A 457 12.91 11.66 -0.53
C VAL A 457 11.72 11.12 0.26
N GLU A 458 11.74 9.82 0.54
CA GLU A 458 10.70 9.09 1.28
C GLU A 458 11.30 8.37 2.49
N PHE A 459 10.59 8.34 3.62
CA PHE A 459 11.04 7.70 4.87
C PHE A 459 10.14 6.50 5.21
N VAL A 460 10.72 5.30 5.30
CA VAL A 460 10.00 4.03 5.47
C VAL A 460 10.81 3.01 6.30
N ASP A 461 10.21 1.90 6.69
CA ASP A 461 10.87 0.69 7.21
C ASP A 461 11.47 -0.13 6.05
N GLU A 462 12.32 -1.13 6.34
CA GLU A 462 12.95 -1.94 5.28
C GLU A 462 11.94 -2.69 4.37
N SER A 463 10.74 -2.98 4.88
CA SER A 463 9.67 -3.58 4.08
C SER A 463 8.96 -2.60 3.13
N GLY A 464 9.35 -1.32 3.16
CA GLY A 464 8.66 -0.26 2.45
C GLY A 464 7.34 0.16 3.10
N ASP A 465 7.05 -0.19 4.35
CA ASP A 465 5.90 0.35 5.10
C ASP A 465 6.36 1.49 6.04
N PRO A 466 5.48 2.39 6.51
CA PRO A 466 5.85 3.35 7.54
C PRO A 466 6.36 2.65 8.81
N VAL A 467 7.37 3.23 9.47
CA VAL A 467 7.89 2.72 10.75
C VAL A 467 6.76 2.77 11.79
N ARG A 468 6.33 1.59 12.26
CA ARG A 468 5.20 1.47 13.20
C ARG A 468 5.69 1.47 14.64
N TYR A 469 4.81 1.91 15.54
CA TYR A 469 5.00 1.73 16.98
C TYR A 469 5.16 0.23 17.32
N ASP A 470 6.24 -0.13 18.02
CA ASP A 470 6.42 -1.46 18.60
C ASP A 470 6.29 -1.37 20.14
N PRO A 471 5.28 -2.01 20.77
CA PRO A 471 5.15 -1.98 22.22
C PRO A 471 6.30 -2.65 22.97
N ARG A 472 7.16 -3.42 22.28
CA ARG A 472 8.31 -4.14 22.86
C ARG A 472 9.61 -3.38 22.70
N ALA A 473 9.66 -2.34 21.85
CA ALA A 473 10.89 -1.64 21.55
C ALA A 473 10.70 -0.14 21.34
N SER A 474 11.60 0.67 21.88
CA SER A 474 11.68 2.09 21.48
C SER A 474 12.17 2.17 20.03
N VAL A 475 11.53 3.05 19.26
CA VAL A 475 11.89 3.38 17.87
C VAL A 475 12.48 4.80 17.76
N ASP A 476 12.79 5.43 18.89
CA ASP A 476 13.12 6.84 18.95
C ASP A 476 14.42 7.17 18.20
N LEU A 477 15.44 6.29 18.29
CA LEU A 477 16.69 6.44 17.54
C LEU A 477 16.47 6.50 16.02
N ILE A 478 15.45 5.79 15.51
CA ILE A 478 15.15 5.83 14.07
C ILE A 478 14.64 7.21 13.67
N PHE A 479 13.79 7.81 14.49
CA PHE A 479 13.21 9.12 14.21
C PHE A 479 14.17 10.27 14.54
N GLU A 480 14.74 10.32 15.75
CA GLU A 480 15.60 11.43 16.22
C GLU A 480 17.02 11.39 15.66
N ASP A 481 17.59 10.21 15.41
CA ASP A 481 18.98 10.12 14.94
C ASP A 481 19.02 9.89 13.44
N ARG A 482 18.39 8.80 12.95
CA ARG A 482 18.48 8.42 11.54
C ARG A 482 17.69 9.36 10.62
N PHE A 483 16.38 9.47 10.77
CA PHE A 483 15.53 10.25 9.86
C PHE A 483 15.78 11.75 10.00
N LYS A 484 15.77 12.26 11.23
CA LYS A 484 16.10 13.67 11.51
C LYS A 484 17.53 14.02 11.12
N GLY A 485 18.49 13.12 11.34
CA GLY A 485 19.88 13.31 10.91
C GLY A 485 19.99 13.50 9.39
N VAL A 486 19.30 12.67 8.60
CA VAL A 486 19.24 12.83 7.13
C VAL A 486 18.59 14.16 6.72
N LEU A 487 17.49 14.55 7.37
CA LEU A 487 16.80 15.82 7.09
C LEU A 487 17.67 17.05 7.39
N LYS A 488 18.44 17.02 8.49
CA LYS A 488 19.33 18.12 8.89
C LYS A 488 20.61 18.17 8.06
N ASN A 489 21.27 17.03 7.90
CA ASN A 489 22.61 16.96 7.31
C ASN A 489 22.60 16.88 5.79
N GLY A 490 21.49 16.45 5.18
CA GLY A 490 21.38 16.23 3.75
C GLY A 490 21.87 14.85 3.30
N ILE A 491 21.84 14.61 1.99
CA ILE A 491 22.28 13.36 1.36
C ILE A 491 23.29 13.69 0.24
N SER A 492 24.45 13.06 0.26
CA SER A 492 25.45 13.19 -0.81
C SER A 492 25.23 12.12 -1.88
N ILE A 493 24.82 12.54 -3.07
CA ILE A 493 24.56 11.67 -4.22
C ILE A 493 25.31 12.21 -5.43
N ALA A 494 26.11 11.37 -6.05
CA ALA A 494 26.88 11.65 -7.26
C ALA A 494 27.59 13.00 -7.17
N GLY A 495 28.42 13.18 -6.14
CA GLY A 495 29.19 14.41 -5.89
C GLY A 495 28.36 15.64 -5.49
N ARG A 496 27.02 15.57 -5.42
CA ARG A 496 26.14 16.67 -5.02
C ARG A 496 25.56 16.44 -3.64
N LYS A 497 25.50 17.50 -2.83
CA LYS A 497 24.84 17.49 -1.52
C LYS A 497 23.42 18.03 -1.65
N PHE A 498 22.43 17.18 -1.41
CA PHE A 498 21.02 17.51 -1.39
C PHE A 498 20.58 17.88 0.02
N GLU A 499 19.92 19.02 0.19
CA GLU A 499 19.43 19.52 1.48
C GLU A 499 17.90 19.65 1.49
N PHE A 500 17.29 19.49 2.67
CA PHE A 500 15.84 19.60 2.83
C PHE A 500 15.28 20.94 2.29
N LEU A 501 14.22 20.85 1.49
CA LEU A 501 13.55 21.99 0.87
C LEU A 501 12.11 22.20 1.39
N GLY A 502 11.29 21.14 1.46
CA GLY A 502 9.90 21.28 1.90
C GLY A 502 9.00 20.13 1.48
N PHE A 503 7.73 20.16 1.87
CA PHE A 503 6.76 19.09 1.58
C PHE A 503 5.34 19.65 1.44
N SER A 504 4.51 19.03 0.59
CA SER A 504 3.08 19.31 0.55
C SER A 504 2.32 18.57 1.66
N HIS A 505 1.03 18.90 1.86
CA HIS A 505 0.19 18.19 2.83
C HIS A 505 0.05 16.69 2.52
N SER A 506 -0.09 16.31 1.25
CA SER A 506 -0.09 14.90 0.83
C SER A 506 1.26 14.23 1.09
N SER A 507 2.35 14.93 0.79
CA SER A 507 3.71 14.44 1.02
C SER A 507 3.97 14.17 2.51
N LEU A 508 3.51 15.04 3.41
CA LEU A 508 3.63 14.85 4.86
C LEU A 508 2.93 13.55 5.32
N ARG A 509 1.70 13.33 4.86
CA ARG A 509 0.92 12.11 5.17
C ARG A 509 1.53 10.84 4.60
N SER A 510 2.25 10.95 3.48
CA SER A 510 2.99 9.84 2.88
C SER A 510 4.45 9.75 3.35
N GLN A 511 4.87 10.55 4.34
CA GLN A 511 6.26 10.60 4.85
C GLN A 511 7.30 10.88 3.74
N MET A 512 6.96 11.78 2.82
CA MET A 512 7.79 12.24 1.71
C MET A 512 8.09 13.73 1.80
N CYS A 513 9.22 14.15 1.23
CA CYS A 513 9.58 15.56 1.08
C CYS A 513 10.53 15.80 -0.11
N TRP A 514 10.76 17.07 -0.40
CA TRP A 514 11.67 17.55 -1.43
C TRP A 514 13.01 17.94 -0.82
N PHE A 515 14.08 17.58 -1.50
CA PHE A 515 15.44 18.05 -1.27
C PHE A 515 15.95 18.77 -2.51
N VAL A 516 16.92 19.67 -2.33
CA VAL A 516 17.57 20.41 -3.42
C VAL A 516 19.08 20.50 -3.21
N ALA A 517 19.85 20.29 -4.27
CA ALA A 517 21.27 20.58 -4.32
C ALA A 517 21.50 21.99 -4.87
N PRO A 518 22.48 22.76 -4.36
CA PRO A 518 22.76 24.11 -4.87
C PRO A 518 23.05 24.15 -6.38
N PHE A 519 22.62 25.21 -7.06
CA PHE A 519 22.90 25.47 -8.47
C PHE A 519 22.97 26.98 -8.78
N TYR A 520 23.45 27.33 -9.96
CA TYR A 520 23.45 28.72 -10.45
C TYR A 520 22.51 28.87 -11.63
N ARG A 521 21.77 29.97 -11.67
CA ARG A 521 20.98 30.38 -12.83
C ARG A 521 21.18 31.88 -13.05
N ASP A 522 21.55 32.25 -14.27
CA ASP A 522 21.81 33.65 -14.64
C ASP A 522 22.82 34.34 -13.68
N GLY A 523 23.82 33.59 -13.21
CA GLY A 523 24.84 34.05 -12.25
C GLY A 523 24.39 34.10 -10.79
N ILE A 524 23.12 33.81 -10.50
CA ILE A 524 22.54 33.87 -9.14
C ILE A 524 22.57 32.46 -8.50
N PRO A 525 23.08 32.32 -7.25
CA PRO A 525 23.06 31.05 -6.54
C PRO A 525 21.67 30.72 -5.99
N TYR A 526 21.16 29.54 -6.35
CA TYR A 526 19.93 28.95 -5.83
C TYR A 526 20.24 27.80 -4.88
N ASN A 527 19.60 27.81 -3.71
CA ASN A 527 19.64 26.76 -2.71
C ASN A 527 18.27 26.70 -2.00
N SER A 528 18.13 25.81 -1.01
CA SER A 528 16.87 25.66 -0.25
C SER A 528 16.33 26.99 0.28
N ARG A 529 17.20 27.82 0.88
CA ARG A 529 16.80 29.11 1.47
C ARG A 529 16.34 30.11 0.41
N THR A 530 17.12 30.31 -0.65
CA THR A 530 16.79 31.32 -1.68
C THR A 530 15.59 30.89 -2.51
N ILE A 531 15.40 29.59 -2.74
CA ILE A 531 14.18 29.08 -3.39
C ILE A 531 12.96 29.42 -2.54
N ILE A 532 12.97 29.12 -1.23
CA ILE A 532 11.83 29.41 -0.34
C ILE A 532 11.53 30.92 -0.28
N GLN A 533 12.55 31.77 -0.17
CA GLN A 533 12.39 33.23 -0.17
C GLN A 533 11.71 33.76 -1.44
N ASN A 534 11.93 33.10 -2.58
CA ASN A 534 11.30 33.47 -3.85
C ASN A 534 9.85 32.99 -3.98
N LEU A 535 9.34 32.15 -3.06
CA LEU A 535 7.96 31.64 -3.12
C LEU A 535 6.93 32.63 -2.57
N GLY A 536 7.31 33.49 -1.64
CA GLY A 536 6.42 34.43 -0.97
C GLY A 536 7.01 34.98 0.34
N SER A 537 6.25 35.88 0.99
CA SER A 537 6.59 36.42 2.31
C SER A 537 6.01 35.55 3.42
N PHE A 538 6.90 35.06 4.29
CA PHE A 538 6.55 34.15 5.37
C PHE A 538 6.96 34.64 6.76
N ASP A 539 7.61 35.81 6.85
CA ASP A 539 8.24 36.31 8.09
C ASP A 539 7.25 36.58 9.23
N HIS A 540 5.95 36.72 8.89
CA HIS A 540 4.87 36.91 9.84
C HIS A 540 4.37 35.59 10.48
N ILE A 541 4.87 34.43 10.05
CA ILE A 541 4.41 33.11 10.51
C ILE A 541 5.40 32.53 11.53
N TYR A 542 4.98 32.48 12.79
CA TYR A 542 5.77 32.01 13.93
C TYR A 542 5.48 30.55 14.33
N SER A 543 4.58 29.86 13.61
CA SER A 543 4.27 28.44 13.83
C SER A 543 4.95 27.57 12.77
N PRO A 544 5.79 26.58 13.17
CA PRO A 544 6.49 25.71 12.22
C PRO A 544 5.55 24.89 11.32
N ALA A 545 4.48 24.34 11.87
CA ALA A 545 3.51 23.56 11.11
C ALA A 545 2.76 24.43 10.09
N LYS A 546 2.33 25.63 10.50
CA LYS A 546 1.65 26.58 9.62
C LYS A 546 2.57 27.07 8.52
N LEU A 547 3.82 27.41 8.84
CA LEU A 547 4.82 27.82 7.87
C LEU A 547 5.08 26.69 6.85
N ALA A 548 5.30 25.47 7.33
CA ALA A 548 5.48 24.30 6.47
C ALA A 548 4.27 24.06 5.57
N ALA A 549 3.04 24.23 6.08
CA ALA A 549 1.82 24.09 5.29
C ALA A 549 1.70 25.18 4.20
N ARG A 550 2.15 26.41 4.46
CA ARG A 550 2.15 27.50 3.47
C ARG A 550 3.20 27.31 2.39
N ILE A 551 4.44 26.97 2.77
CA ILE A 551 5.47 26.57 1.82
C ILE A 551 5.00 25.35 1.01
N GLY A 552 4.41 24.36 1.68
CA GLY A 552 3.91 23.13 1.07
C GLY A 552 2.85 23.31 -0.01
N GLN A 553 2.10 24.42 0.00
CA GLN A 553 1.08 24.67 -1.01
C GLN A 553 1.68 24.89 -2.41
N THR A 554 2.94 25.37 -2.51
CA THR A 554 3.65 25.54 -3.79
C THR A 554 4.19 24.24 -4.36
N PHE A 555 4.28 23.19 -3.53
CA PHE A 555 4.69 21.83 -3.92
C PHE A 555 3.52 20.94 -4.29
N SER A 556 2.31 21.49 -4.40
CA SER A 556 1.14 20.69 -4.76
C SER A 556 1.07 20.47 -6.27
N ASP A 557 0.71 19.25 -6.67
CA ASP A 557 0.51 18.89 -8.06
C ASP A 557 -0.69 19.64 -8.63
N THR A 558 -0.52 20.16 -9.84
CA THR A 558 -1.52 21.00 -10.53
C THR A 558 -1.58 20.57 -11.97
N LEU A 559 -2.78 20.40 -12.52
CA LEU A 559 -3.03 19.85 -13.85
C LEU A 559 -2.60 20.80 -14.97
N THR A 560 -2.85 22.08 -14.77
CA THR A 560 -2.60 23.16 -15.74
C THR A 560 -2.28 24.45 -14.99
N SER A 561 -1.53 25.35 -15.62
CA SER A 561 -1.16 26.65 -15.10
C SER A 561 -1.43 27.71 -16.16
N ILE A 562 -2.30 28.68 -15.85
CA ILE A 562 -2.76 29.67 -16.82
C ILE A 562 -2.30 31.06 -16.39
N PRO A 563 -1.46 31.75 -17.18
CA PRO A 563 -0.99 33.07 -16.84
C PRO A 563 -2.11 34.10 -16.94
N VAL A 564 -2.20 34.98 -15.95
CA VAL A 564 -3.19 36.06 -15.89
C VAL A 564 -2.53 37.38 -15.48
N SER A 565 -3.09 38.50 -15.94
CA SER A 565 -2.65 39.83 -15.48
C SER A 565 -3.05 40.04 -14.01
N PRO A 566 -2.22 40.68 -13.18
CA PRO A 566 -2.63 41.12 -11.85
C PRO A 566 -3.90 42.00 -11.87
N ASP A 567 -4.09 42.81 -12.93
CA ASP A 567 -5.19 43.79 -13.02
C ASP A 567 -6.59 43.17 -13.07
N ILE A 568 -6.70 41.89 -13.44
CA ILE A 568 -7.98 41.20 -13.51
C ILE A 568 -8.38 40.56 -12.18
N VAL A 569 -7.50 40.60 -11.18
CA VAL A 569 -7.70 40.00 -9.85
C VAL A 569 -8.21 41.05 -8.87
N THR A 570 -9.29 40.73 -8.18
CA THR A 570 -9.87 41.59 -7.15
C THR A 570 -10.10 40.80 -5.86
N VAL A 571 -10.05 41.46 -4.71
CA VAL A 571 -10.33 40.84 -3.42
C VAL A 571 -11.69 41.33 -2.91
N GLY A 572 -12.69 40.44 -2.92
CA GLY A 572 -14.00 40.67 -2.32
C GLY A 572 -14.00 40.42 -0.81
N LYS A 573 -15.04 40.90 -0.10
CA LYS A 573 -15.18 40.71 1.36
C LYS A 573 -15.68 39.31 1.67
N ASP A 574 -15.19 38.66 2.73
CA ASP A 574 -15.80 37.43 3.21
C ASP A 574 -17.24 37.64 3.71
N VAL A 575 -18.10 36.65 3.50
CA VAL A 575 -19.48 36.63 4.02
C VAL A 575 -19.45 36.01 5.41
N GLY A 576 -19.38 36.86 6.43
CA GLY A 576 -19.36 36.44 7.83
C GLY A 576 -20.69 36.72 8.56
N ARG A 577 -21.12 35.79 9.42
CA ARG A 577 -22.23 35.98 10.38
C ARG A 577 -21.92 35.21 11.67
N ASN A 578 -22.27 35.77 12.82
CA ASN A 578 -22.11 35.12 14.14
C ASN A 578 -20.70 34.52 14.39
N GLY A 579 -19.65 35.18 13.90
CA GLY A 579 -18.26 34.70 14.04
C GLY A 579 -17.88 33.51 13.13
N ARG A 580 -18.76 33.09 12.21
CA ARG A 580 -18.53 32.07 11.19
C ARG A 580 -18.43 32.69 9.80
N VAL A 581 -17.66 32.07 8.90
CA VAL A 581 -17.41 32.56 7.54
C VAL A 581 -18.06 31.60 6.53
N PHE A 582 -19.15 32.04 5.90
CA PHE A 582 -19.91 31.25 4.93
C PHE A 582 -19.20 31.12 3.58
N SER A 583 -18.27 32.05 3.30
CA SER A 583 -17.45 32.07 2.09
C SER A 583 -16.03 31.49 2.29
N ASP A 584 -15.79 30.71 3.35
CA ASP A 584 -14.43 30.27 3.72
C ASP A 584 -13.80 29.42 2.60
N GLY A 585 -12.85 30.01 1.88
CA GLY A 585 -12.12 29.33 0.82
C GLY A 585 -12.77 29.39 -0.58
N VAL A 586 -13.82 30.19 -0.81
CA VAL A 586 -14.48 30.26 -2.14
C VAL A 586 -14.53 31.68 -2.74
N GLY A 587 -14.27 31.75 -4.05
CA GLY A 587 -14.33 32.96 -4.87
C GLY A 587 -15.07 32.74 -6.20
N THR A 588 -14.97 33.71 -7.11
CA THR A 588 -15.66 33.64 -8.41
C THR A 588 -14.76 33.95 -9.60
N ILE A 589 -15.17 33.47 -10.78
CA ILE A 589 -14.49 33.68 -12.06
C ILE A 589 -15.50 34.10 -13.12
N SER A 590 -15.11 35.04 -13.98
CA SER A 590 -15.95 35.45 -15.11
C SER A 590 -15.94 34.43 -16.25
N ALA A 591 -16.99 34.46 -17.09
CA ALA A 591 -17.09 33.58 -18.25
C ALA A 591 -15.86 33.72 -19.18
N SER A 592 -15.43 34.95 -19.49
CA SER A 592 -14.30 35.20 -20.40
C SER A 592 -12.98 34.59 -19.91
N LEU A 593 -12.71 34.64 -18.59
CA LEU A 593 -11.51 34.02 -18.04
C LEU A 593 -11.65 32.49 -17.98
N MET A 594 -12.84 31.99 -17.67
CA MET A 594 -13.12 30.56 -17.69
C MET A 594 -12.96 29.94 -19.10
N TYR A 595 -13.32 30.64 -20.17
CA TYR A 595 -13.05 30.20 -21.54
C TYR A 595 -11.56 30.05 -21.83
N MET A 596 -10.69 30.87 -21.23
CA MET A 596 -9.24 30.68 -21.34
C MET A 596 -8.80 29.37 -20.68
N ILE A 597 -9.37 29.06 -19.51
CA ILE A 597 -9.13 27.77 -18.84
C ILE A 597 -9.53 26.61 -19.74
N TRP A 598 -10.72 26.65 -20.33
CA TRP A 598 -11.20 25.59 -21.21
C TRP A 598 -10.38 25.40 -22.49
N LYS A 599 -9.68 26.43 -22.95
CA LYS A 599 -8.82 26.34 -24.14
C LYS A 599 -7.53 25.57 -23.84
N ASP A 600 -6.94 25.80 -22.67
CA ASP A 600 -5.65 25.23 -22.26
C ASP A 600 -5.81 23.95 -21.44
N TYR A 601 -7.04 23.58 -21.08
CA TYR A 601 -7.31 22.36 -20.31
C TYR A 601 -7.00 21.13 -21.17
N SER A 602 -5.96 20.37 -20.76
CA SER A 602 -5.37 19.24 -21.49
C SER A 602 -6.34 18.11 -21.86
N LEU A 603 -7.51 18.09 -21.23
CA LEU A 603 -8.58 17.17 -21.58
C LEU A 603 -9.50 17.87 -22.58
N ARG A 604 -9.46 17.44 -23.84
CA ARG A 604 -10.56 17.64 -24.80
C ARG A 604 -11.79 16.85 -24.33
N THR A 605 -12.22 17.04 -23.08
CA THR A 605 -13.42 16.43 -22.52
C THR A 605 -14.64 17.01 -23.21
N MET A 606 -15.63 16.17 -23.52
CA MET A 606 -16.93 16.63 -24.02
C MET A 606 -17.60 17.61 -23.04
N VAL A 607 -17.26 17.55 -21.74
CA VAL A 607 -17.79 18.43 -20.70
C VAL A 607 -16.78 19.52 -20.31
N LYS A 608 -17.27 20.77 -20.26
CA LYS A 608 -16.51 21.97 -19.87
C LYS A 608 -16.90 22.40 -18.44
N PRO A 609 -16.02 22.23 -17.43
CA PRO A 609 -16.37 22.42 -16.02
C PRO A 609 -16.64 23.89 -15.66
N THR A 610 -17.53 24.13 -14.68
CA THR A 610 -17.92 25.48 -14.21
C THR A 610 -17.45 25.84 -12.80
N VAL A 611 -16.81 24.89 -12.12
CA VAL A 611 -16.21 25.04 -10.79
C VAL A 611 -14.81 24.44 -10.80
N PHE A 612 -13.86 25.12 -10.16
CA PHE A 612 -12.46 24.73 -10.13
C PHE A 612 -11.88 24.88 -8.73
N GLN A 613 -11.09 23.90 -8.32
CA GLN A 613 -10.17 24.05 -7.20
C GLN A 613 -8.86 24.65 -7.72
N ILE A 614 -8.39 25.73 -7.11
CA ILE A 614 -7.24 26.48 -7.60
C ILE A 614 -6.18 26.74 -6.52
N ARG A 615 -4.96 26.97 -7.01
CA ARG A 615 -3.88 27.66 -6.31
C ARG A 615 -3.51 28.87 -7.16
N PHE A 616 -3.35 30.02 -6.52
CA PHE A 616 -3.05 31.28 -7.20
C PHE A 616 -2.19 32.15 -6.31
N ALA A 617 -0.91 32.39 -6.65
CA ALA A 617 0.03 33.05 -5.75
C ALA A 617 -0.03 32.43 -4.33
N GLY A 618 -0.29 33.23 -3.29
CA GLY A 618 -0.49 32.76 -1.92
C GLY A 618 -1.92 32.32 -1.58
N ALA A 619 -2.86 32.37 -2.53
CA ALA A 619 -4.25 31.96 -2.34
C ALA A 619 -4.52 30.49 -2.69
N LYS A 620 -5.46 29.88 -1.96
CA LYS A 620 -5.98 28.53 -2.17
C LYS A 620 -7.50 28.54 -1.98
N GLY A 621 -8.23 27.87 -2.87
CA GLY A 621 -9.66 27.66 -2.67
C GLY A 621 -10.43 27.16 -3.89
N MET A 622 -11.75 27.22 -3.83
CA MET A 622 -12.65 27.00 -4.96
C MET A 622 -12.99 28.31 -5.68
N ILE A 623 -13.21 28.23 -6.98
CA ILE A 623 -13.82 29.31 -7.78
C ILE A 623 -14.99 28.76 -8.60
N SER A 624 -16.08 29.51 -8.65
CA SER A 624 -17.25 29.20 -9.46
C SER A 624 -17.55 30.28 -10.49
N LEU A 625 -18.15 29.89 -11.61
CA LEU A 625 -18.60 30.83 -12.63
C LEU A 625 -19.59 31.85 -12.05
N ASP A 626 -19.27 33.14 -12.20
CA ASP A 626 -20.22 34.25 -12.06
C ASP A 626 -20.55 34.80 -13.45
N SER A 627 -21.72 34.42 -13.96
CA SER A 627 -22.19 34.83 -15.29
C SER A 627 -22.60 36.31 -15.37
N LYS A 628 -22.70 37.02 -14.23
CA LYS A 628 -23.01 38.46 -14.22
C LYS A 628 -21.78 39.32 -14.52
N LYS A 629 -20.56 38.79 -14.30
CA LYS A 629 -19.31 39.53 -14.51
C LYS A 629 -18.95 39.60 -15.99
N LYS A 630 -18.72 40.83 -16.48
CA LYS A 630 -18.24 41.10 -17.85
C LYS A 630 -16.71 41.19 -17.87
N GLY A 631 -16.11 40.86 -19.02
CA GLY A 631 -14.66 40.87 -19.20
C GLY A 631 -13.94 39.75 -18.44
N LYS A 632 -12.60 39.81 -18.39
CA LYS A 632 -11.77 38.86 -17.61
C LYS A 632 -11.72 39.33 -16.15
N SER A 633 -12.15 38.48 -15.22
CA SER A 633 -12.12 38.82 -13.79
C SER A 633 -11.99 37.55 -12.94
N LEU A 634 -11.16 37.64 -11.91
CA LEU A 634 -11.02 36.68 -10.82
C LEU A 634 -11.28 37.41 -9.50
N VAL A 635 -12.22 36.92 -8.70
CA VAL A 635 -12.53 37.48 -7.37
C VAL A 635 -12.07 36.49 -6.31
N LEU A 636 -11.06 36.89 -5.54
CA LEU A 636 -10.57 36.17 -4.36
C LEU A 636 -11.17 36.77 -3.09
N ARG A 637 -11.02 36.09 -1.95
CA ARG A 637 -11.44 36.60 -0.63
C ARG A 637 -10.31 36.48 0.39
N PRO A 638 -10.31 37.26 1.49
CA PRO A 638 -9.31 37.17 2.55
C PRO A 638 -9.12 35.74 3.09
N SER A 639 -10.21 34.99 3.30
CA SER A 639 -10.17 33.58 3.69
C SER A 639 -9.37 32.70 2.73
N MET A 640 -9.25 33.04 1.45
CA MET A 640 -8.46 32.28 0.46
C MET A 640 -6.97 32.61 0.52
N ILE A 641 -6.59 33.84 0.88
CA ILE A 641 -5.20 34.35 0.80
C ILE A 641 -4.44 33.90 2.05
N LYS A 642 -3.45 33.02 1.88
CA LYS A 642 -2.75 32.38 3.00
C LYS A 642 -1.39 33.01 3.32
N PHE A 643 -0.79 33.70 2.35
CA PHE A 643 0.41 34.53 2.47
C PHE A 643 0.48 35.48 1.27
N GLU A 644 1.36 36.48 1.34
CA GLU A 644 1.57 37.45 0.26
C GLU A 644 2.74 37.03 -0.63
N VAL A 645 2.65 37.33 -1.92
CA VAL A 645 3.74 37.10 -2.87
C VAL A 645 4.18 38.44 -3.44
N PRO A 646 5.46 38.84 -3.30
CA PRO A 646 5.97 40.05 -3.93
C PRO A 646 5.74 40.01 -5.44
N ASN A 647 5.65 41.18 -6.10
CA ASN A 647 5.35 41.32 -7.54
C ASN A 647 6.34 40.56 -8.45
N HIS A 648 6.14 39.26 -8.61
CA HIS A 648 6.90 38.37 -9.46
C HIS A 648 6.03 37.95 -10.65
N PRO A 649 6.46 38.14 -11.91
CA PRO A 649 5.63 37.87 -13.09
C PRO A 649 5.06 36.44 -13.16
N SER A 650 5.80 35.43 -12.66
CA SER A 650 5.33 34.04 -12.63
C SER A 650 4.42 33.66 -11.44
N ALA A 651 4.17 34.59 -10.50
CA ALA A 651 3.30 34.34 -9.35
C ALA A 651 1.80 34.37 -9.72
N PHE A 652 1.45 35.06 -10.81
CA PHE A 652 0.07 35.31 -11.24
C PHE A 652 -0.41 34.26 -12.24
N ASN A 653 -0.28 32.99 -11.87
CA ASN A 653 -0.81 31.87 -12.63
C ASN A 653 -1.97 31.21 -11.86
N ILE A 654 -3.08 30.95 -12.55
CA ILE A 654 -4.16 30.12 -12.03
C ILE A 654 -3.75 28.66 -12.23
N GLU A 655 -3.44 27.99 -11.13
CA GLU A 655 -3.02 26.60 -11.13
C GLU A 655 -4.21 25.71 -10.76
N ILE A 656 -4.69 24.90 -11.72
CA ILE A 656 -5.88 24.05 -11.51
C ILE A 656 -5.49 22.77 -10.78
N CYS A 657 -6.17 22.50 -9.68
CA CYS A 657 -5.93 21.35 -8.80
C CYS A 657 -6.98 20.26 -9.01
N GLY A 658 -8.21 20.67 -9.32
CA GLY A 658 -9.36 19.82 -9.55
C GLY A 658 -10.49 20.62 -10.18
N SER A 659 -11.47 19.94 -10.77
CA SER A 659 -12.61 20.59 -11.43
C SER A 659 -13.84 19.70 -11.49
N GLY A 660 -15.03 20.31 -11.53
CA GLY A 660 -16.32 19.63 -11.58
C GLY A 660 -16.64 19.03 -12.97
N ILE A 661 -15.80 18.14 -13.50
CA ILE A 661 -15.99 17.55 -14.84
C ILE A 661 -17.13 16.53 -14.84
N LYS A 662 -17.21 15.68 -13.80
CA LYS A 662 -18.25 14.67 -13.67
C LYS A 662 -18.69 14.55 -12.21
N PRO A 663 -19.97 14.19 -11.95
CA PRO A 663 -20.39 13.83 -10.60
C PRO A 663 -19.64 12.59 -10.14
N LEU A 664 -19.23 12.55 -8.88
CA LEU A 664 -18.51 11.40 -8.32
C LEU A 664 -19.52 10.43 -7.68
N PRO A 665 -19.41 9.12 -7.93
CA PRO A 665 -20.26 8.14 -7.28
C PRO A 665 -20.01 8.10 -5.78
N PHE A 666 -21.08 8.08 -5.01
CA PHE A 666 -21.02 7.94 -3.56
C PHE A 666 -20.90 6.47 -3.16
N PHE A 667 -20.04 6.22 -2.17
CA PHE A 667 -19.89 4.93 -1.53
C PHE A 667 -20.04 5.09 -0.03
N LEU A 668 -20.85 4.22 0.58
CA LEU A 668 -20.82 3.98 1.99
C LEU A 668 -19.44 3.48 2.41
N ASN A 669 -19.12 3.67 3.68
CA ASN A 669 -17.94 3.09 4.32
C ASN A 669 -18.31 2.67 5.73
N ALA A 670 -17.50 1.81 6.35
CA ALA A 670 -17.81 1.26 7.68
C ALA A 670 -18.14 2.32 8.74
N GLN A 671 -17.44 3.45 8.73
CA GLN A 671 -17.67 4.53 9.70
C GLN A 671 -19.03 5.19 9.49
N LEU A 672 -19.36 5.51 8.23
CA LEU A 672 -20.61 6.16 7.88
C LEU A 672 -21.83 5.24 8.08
N ILE A 673 -21.68 3.95 7.75
CA ILE A 673 -22.73 2.93 8.02
C ILE A 673 -23.02 2.89 9.51
N LYS A 674 -21.97 2.88 10.36
CA LYS A 674 -22.16 2.84 11.81
C LYS A 674 -22.90 4.07 12.34
N ILE A 675 -22.57 5.27 11.83
CA ILE A 675 -23.29 6.50 12.19
C ILE A 675 -24.76 6.43 11.76
N LEU A 676 -25.03 5.99 10.51
CA LEU A 676 -26.39 5.89 9.99
C LEU A 676 -27.23 4.85 10.76
N GLU A 677 -26.65 3.70 11.13
CA GLU A 677 -27.28 2.69 12.01
C GLU A 677 -27.72 3.33 13.33
N ASP A 678 -26.83 4.08 13.99
CA ASP A 678 -27.13 4.70 15.29
C ASP A 678 -28.12 5.88 15.20
N LEU A 679 -28.17 6.55 14.04
CA LEU A 679 -29.17 7.55 13.70
C LEU A 679 -30.53 6.94 13.27
N GLY A 680 -30.65 5.61 13.29
CA GLY A 680 -31.89 4.89 13.10
C GLY A 680 -32.25 4.58 11.64
N VAL A 681 -31.25 4.41 10.78
CA VAL A 681 -31.41 3.77 9.46
C VAL A 681 -31.46 2.25 9.64
N ASP A 682 -32.43 1.60 9.00
CA ASP A 682 -32.64 0.15 9.10
C ASP A 682 -31.46 -0.65 8.50
N GLY A 683 -30.99 -1.65 9.25
CA GLY A 683 -29.93 -2.58 8.84
C GLY A 683 -30.19 -3.26 7.49
N GLU A 684 -31.45 -3.61 7.22
CA GLU A 684 -31.86 -4.30 5.99
C GLU A 684 -31.57 -3.50 4.73
N VAL A 685 -31.54 -2.16 4.82
CA VAL A 685 -31.21 -1.29 3.69
C VAL A 685 -29.75 -1.51 3.26
N PHE A 686 -28.83 -1.63 4.22
CA PHE A 686 -27.41 -1.88 3.92
C PHE A 686 -27.19 -3.30 3.39
N LEU A 687 -27.85 -4.29 3.99
CA LEU A 687 -27.78 -5.69 3.54
C LEU A 687 -28.28 -5.82 2.11
N LYS A 688 -29.39 -5.16 1.77
CA LYS A 688 -29.93 -5.14 0.41
C LYS A 688 -28.96 -4.50 -0.59
N LEU A 689 -28.42 -3.32 -0.27
CA LEU A 689 -27.45 -2.65 -1.15
C LEU A 689 -26.21 -3.51 -1.40
N GLN A 690 -25.72 -4.21 -0.37
CA GLN A 690 -24.62 -5.15 -0.52
C GLN A 690 -25.00 -6.38 -1.33
N ALA A 691 -26.18 -6.97 -1.09
CA ALA A 691 -26.68 -8.12 -1.82
C ALA A 691 -26.86 -7.82 -3.32
N ASP A 692 -27.40 -6.64 -3.65
CA ASP A 692 -27.55 -6.16 -5.03
C ASP A 692 -26.18 -6.04 -5.72
N GLU A 693 -25.17 -5.51 -5.02
CA GLU A 693 -23.81 -5.41 -5.56
C GLU A 693 -23.14 -6.78 -5.71
N ILE A 694 -23.32 -7.71 -4.76
CA ILE A 694 -22.82 -9.09 -4.87
C ILE A 694 -23.49 -9.81 -6.05
N ALA A 695 -24.79 -9.63 -6.24
CA ALA A 695 -25.53 -10.19 -7.38
C ALA A 695 -24.98 -9.65 -8.71
N ARG A 696 -24.69 -8.34 -8.78
CA ARG A 696 -24.03 -7.71 -9.93
C ARG A 696 -22.63 -8.31 -10.20
N LEU A 697 -21.84 -8.55 -9.15
CA LEU A 697 -20.53 -9.19 -9.27
C LEU A 697 -20.63 -10.66 -9.72
N ARG A 698 -21.64 -11.41 -9.28
CA ARG A 698 -21.90 -12.79 -9.75
C ARG A 698 -22.31 -12.81 -11.23
N GLY A 699 -23.09 -11.82 -11.67
CA GLY A 699 -23.54 -11.67 -13.05
C GLY A 699 -22.42 -11.52 -14.08
N THR A 700 -21.21 -11.09 -13.67
CA THR A 700 -20.05 -10.97 -14.58
C THR A 700 -19.52 -12.32 -15.05
N ALA A 701 -19.84 -13.42 -14.37
CA ALA A 701 -19.43 -14.77 -14.78
C ALA A 701 -20.32 -15.36 -15.89
N THR A 702 -21.56 -14.88 -16.02
CA THR A 702 -22.56 -15.46 -16.92
C THR A 702 -23.01 -14.52 -18.04
N SER A 703 -22.82 -13.20 -17.88
CA SER A 703 -23.25 -12.21 -18.86
C SER A 703 -22.08 -11.35 -19.34
N THR A 704 -21.77 -11.45 -20.63
CA THR A 704 -20.76 -10.64 -21.33
C THR A 704 -21.01 -9.15 -21.15
N ALA A 705 -22.26 -8.70 -21.34
CA ALA A 705 -22.64 -7.30 -21.16
C ALA A 705 -22.40 -6.79 -19.74
N GLN A 706 -22.68 -7.61 -18.71
CA GLN A 706 -22.41 -7.24 -17.32
C GLN A 706 -20.91 -7.24 -17.02
N ALA A 707 -20.14 -8.19 -17.56
CA ALA A 707 -18.69 -8.23 -17.44
C ALA A 707 -18.03 -6.98 -18.05
N ALA A 708 -18.43 -6.60 -19.27
CA ALA A 708 -17.95 -5.41 -19.95
C ALA A 708 -18.29 -4.13 -19.15
N ARG A 709 -19.55 -3.96 -18.73
CA ARG A 709 -19.96 -2.82 -17.89
C ARG A 709 -19.20 -2.76 -16.57
N PHE A 710 -18.98 -3.90 -15.92
CA PHE A 710 -18.21 -3.97 -14.69
C PHE A 710 -16.77 -3.46 -14.87
N LEU A 711 -16.07 -3.89 -15.93
CA LEU A 711 -14.73 -3.40 -16.23
C LEU A 711 -14.71 -1.90 -16.53
N GLU A 712 -15.73 -1.40 -17.24
CA GLU A 712 -15.87 0.02 -17.53
C GLU A 712 -16.09 0.87 -16.26
N ASP A 713 -16.99 0.43 -15.38
CA ASP A 713 -17.26 1.08 -14.08
C ASP A 713 -16.01 1.13 -13.17
N THR A 714 -15.16 0.12 -13.28
CA THR A 714 -14.00 -0.06 -12.40
C THR A 714 -12.71 0.52 -12.96
N ASN A 715 -12.75 1.05 -14.19
CA ASN A 715 -11.59 1.52 -14.97
C ASN A 715 -10.47 0.46 -15.06
N VAL A 716 -10.83 -0.81 -15.09
CA VAL A 716 -9.84 -1.90 -15.28
C VAL A 716 -9.53 -2.01 -16.76
N ALA A 717 -8.26 -1.81 -17.14
CA ALA A 717 -7.78 -1.91 -18.51
C ALA A 717 -8.66 -1.17 -19.55
N LYS A 718 -9.26 -0.04 -19.14
CA LYS A 718 -10.18 0.73 -20.00
C LYS A 718 -9.46 1.27 -21.24
N SER A 719 -8.23 1.77 -21.06
CA SER A 719 -7.35 2.23 -22.15
C SER A 719 -7.01 1.13 -23.15
N VAL A 720 -6.80 -0.10 -22.67
CA VAL A 720 -6.54 -1.29 -23.49
C VAL A 720 -7.75 -1.61 -24.36
N GLY A 721 -8.96 -1.27 -23.91
CA GLY A 721 -10.20 -1.59 -24.62
C GLY A 721 -10.77 -2.95 -24.23
N LEU A 722 -10.38 -3.50 -23.07
CA LEU A 722 -10.86 -4.80 -22.59
C LEU A 722 -12.40 -4.90 -22.49
N PRO A 723 -13.15 -3.89 -22.00
CA PRO A 723 -14.62 -3.95 -22.02
C PRO A 723 -15.21 -4.16 -23.43
N TRP A 724 -14.58 -3.54 -24.42
CA TRP A 724 -14.99 -3.66 -25.82
C TRP A 724 -14.62 -5.04 -26.40
N LEU A 725 -13.42 -5.54 -26.08
CA LEU A 725 -13.00 -6.88 -26.48
C LEU A 725 -13.99 -7.95 -26.00
N ILE A 726 -14.33 -7.91 -24.71
CA ILE A 726 -15.27 -8.88 -24.12
C ILE A 726 -16.61 -8.84 -24.85
N SER A 727 -17.12 -7.65 -25.17
CA SER A 727 -18.36 -7.50 -25.94
C SER A 727 -18.30 -8.10 -27.35
N ILE A 728 -17.16 -8.00 -28.05
CA ILE A 728 -17.02 -8.51 -29.42
C ILE A 728 -16.76 -10.01 -29.47
N LEU A 729 -16.06 -10.58 -28.49
CA LEU A 729 -15.80 -12.03 -28.43
C LEU A 729 -17.11 -12.84 -28.50
N GLU A 730 -18.21 -12.33 -27.95
CA GLU A 730 -19.55 -12.93 -28.06
C GLU A 730 -20.02 -13.05 -29.51
N GLY A 731 -19.75 -12.05 -30.35
CA GLY A 731 -20.03 -12.09 -31.80
C GLY A 731 -19.24 -13.18 -32.52
N PHE A 732 -18.04 -13.50 -32.04
CA PHE A 732 -17.20 -14.60 -32.54
C PHE A 732 -17.54 -15.96 -31.92
N ARG A 733 -18.53 -16.03 -31.04
CA ARG A 733 -18.86 -17.22 -30.23
C ARG A 733 -17.67 -17.69 -29.37
N LEU A 734 -16.81 -16.77 -28.97
CA LEU A 734 -15.67 -16.99 -28.09
C LEU A 734 -15.98 -16.46 -26.69
N ARG A 735 -15.40 -17.08 -25.66
CA ARG A 735 -15.57 -16.63 -24.28
C ARG A 735 -14.24 -16.21 -23.70
N HIS A 736 -14.17 -15.01 -23.14
CA HIS A 736 -12.98 -14.53 -22.43
C HIS A 736 -12.54 -15.46 -21.28
N SER A 737 -13.47 -16.23 -20.72
CA SER A 737 -13.20 -17.20 -19.65
C SER A 737 -12.38 -18.42 -20.10
N ASP A 738 -12.32 -18.68 -21.41
CA ASP A 738 -11.58 -19.81 -21.98
C ASP A 738 -10.09 -19.48 -22.16
N ASP A 739 -9.70 -18.21 -22.00
CA ASP A 739 -8.31 -17.78 -21.87
C ASP A 739 -7.90 -17.63 -20.40
N GLU A 740 -6.73 -18.14 -20.04
CA GLU A 740 -6.25 -18.13 -18.66
C GLU A 740 -5.97 -16.71 -18.14
N PHE A 741 -5.33 -15.87 -18.95
CA PHE A 741 -4.97 -14.51 -18.54
C PHE A 741 -6.21 -13.63 -18.35
N LEU A 742 -7.12 -13.60 -19.33
CA LEU A 742 -8.38 -12.85 -19.26
C LEU A 742 -9.28 -13.34 -18.13
N ARG A 743 -9.40 -14.66 -17.95
CA ARG A 743 -10.14 -15.25 -16.83
C ARG A 743 -9.55 -14.76 -15.51
N ARG A 744 -8.22 -14.77 -15.36
CA ARG A 744 -7.56 -14.37 -14.12
C ARG A 744 -7.68 -12.86 -13.85
N VAL A 745 -7.54 -12.02 -14.87
CA VAL A 745 -7.79 -10.57 -14.75
C VAL A 745 -9.20 -10.29 -14.26
N MET A 746 -10.21 -10.99 -14.81
CA MET A 746 -11.60 -10.86 -14.36
C MET A 746 -11.78 -11.34 -12.91
N GLU A 747 -11.20 -12.48 -12.53
CA GLU A 747 -11.24 -13.01 -11.15
C GLU A 747 -10.65 -12.03 -10.15
N LEU A 748 -9.46 -11.51 -10.43
CA LEU A 748 -8.78 -10.56 -9.55
C LEU A 748 -9.55 -9.25 -9.45
N SER A 749 -10.09 -8.74 -10.58
CA SER A 749 -10.89 -7.51 -10.60
C SER A 749 -12.15 -7.65 -9.73
N VAL A 750 -12.85 -8.77 -9.83
CA VAL A 750 -14.02 -9.07 -9.01
C VAL A 750 -13.64 -9.27 -7.54
N LEU A 751 -12.55 -10.00 -7.26
CA LEU A 751 -12.06 -10.23 -5.90
C LEU A 751 -11.69 -8.92 -5.19
N VAL A 752 -11.04 -7.98 -5.89
CA VAL A 752 -10.72 -6.65 -5.35
C VAL A 752 -11.98 -5.94 -4.89
N LYS A 753 -13.07 -5.99 -5.67
CA LYS A 753 -14.35 -5.36 -5.31
C LYS A 753 -15.07 -6.10 -4.19
N LEU A 754 -15.06 -7.42 -4.22
CA LEU A 754 -15.62 -8.24 -3.13
C LEU A 754 -14.92 -7.94 -1.79
N ARG A 755 -13.60 -7.76 -1.81
CA ARG A 755 -12.80 -7.38 -0.63
C ARG A 755 -13.06 -5.96 -0.15
N ASP A 756 -13.24 -5.01 -1.07
CA ASP A 756 -13.66 -3.65 -0.74
C ASP A 756 -15.03 -3.65 -0.02
N LEU A 757 -15.95 -4.54 -0.42
CA LEU A 757 -17.22 -4.76 0.31
C LEU A 757 -16.95 -5.37 1.68
N LYS A 758 -16.29 -6.52 1.75
CA LYS A 758 -16.08 -7.28 3.01
C LYS A 758 -15.29 -6.50 4.07
N TYR A 759 -14.12 -5.96 3.72
CA TYR A 759 -13.18 -5.40 4.72
C TYR A 759 -13.27 -3.88 4.92
N ARG A 760 -14.05 -3.19 4.08
CA ARG A 760 -14.22 -1.72 4.16
C ARG A 760 -15.68 -1.27 4.14
N ALA A 761 -16.62 -2.20 3.90
CA ALA A 761 -18.02 -1.90 3.68
C ALA A 761 -18.21 -0.81 2.61
N ARG A 762 -17.40 -0.88 1.53
CA ARG A 762 -17.42 0.11 0.44
C ARG A 762 -18.57 -0.18 -0.53
N ILE A 763 -19.78 0.15 -0.12
CA ILE A 763 -21.01 -0.18 -0.87
C ILE A 763 -21.46 1.03 -1.70
N ARG A 764 -21.68 0.86 -3.01
CA ARG A 764 -22.18 1.94 -3.89
C ARG A 764 -23.65 2.22 -3.57
N VAL A 765 -24.04 3.49 -3.51
CA VAL A 765 -25.45 3.89 -3.38
C VAL A 765 -25.89 4.61 -4.65
N PRO A 766 -26.80 4.03 -5.45
CA PRO A 766 -27.25 4.65 -6.69
C PRO A 766 -27.93 6.02 -6.52
N LYS A 767 -28.69 6.21 -5.43
CA LYS A 767 -29.42 7.45 -5.12
C LYS A 767 -28.61 8.38 -4.19
N ALA A 768 -27.34 8.55 -4.50
CA ALA A 768 -26.45 9.47 -3.81
C ALA A 768 -25.31 9.93 -4.72
N VAL A 769 -24.80 11.14 -4.48
CA VAL A 769 -23.74 11.74 -5.30
C VAL A 769 -22.74 12.50 -4.43
N THR A 770 -21.49 12.52 -4.86
CA THR A 770 -20.41 13.31 -4.25
C THR A 770 -20.02 14.46 -5.19
N LEU A 771 -20.05 15.70 -4.70
CA LEU A 771 -19.86 16.92 -5.49
C LEU A 771 -18.97 17.95 -4.77
N PHE A 772 -18.36 18.87 -5.52
CA PHE A 772 -17.67 20.02 -4.94
C PHE A 772 -18.66 21.00 -4.29
N GLY A 773 -18.30 21.52 -3.12
CA GLY A 773 -19.06 22.57 -2.45
C GLY A 773 -18.69 23.97 -2.95
N ILE A 774 -19.70 24.81 -3.14
CA ILE A 774 -19.55 26.26 -3.37
C ILE A 774 -20.61 27.04 -2.60
N MET A 775 -20.45 28.37 -2.51
CA MET A 775 -21.40 29.26 -1.87
C MET A 775 -22.39 29.86 -2.87
N ASP A 776 -23.61 30.11 -2.41
CA ASP A 776 -24.60 30.91 -3.13
C ASP A 776 -24.23 32.40 -3.12
N GLU A 777 -23.58 32.86 -4.19
CA GLU A 777 -23.24 34.27 -4.43
C GLU A 777 -24.46 35.18 -4.66
N THR A 778 -25.65 34.60 -4.84
CA THR A 778 -26.89 35.34 -5.16
C THR A 778 -27.78 35.59 -3.95
N GLY A 779 -27.61 34.84 -2.87
CA GLY A 779 -28.47 34.93 -1.67
C GLY A 779 -29.91 34.49 -1.91
N THR A 780 -30.12 33.57 -2.86
CA THR A 780 -31.43 33.02 -3.19
C THR A 780 -31.80 31.87 -2.26
N LEU A 781 -30.84 31.06 -1.84
CA LEU A 781 -31.08 29.90 -0.96
C LEU A 781 -31.28 30.34 0.49
N LYS A 782 -32.33 29.83 1.15
CA LYS A 782 -32.56 30.06 2.59
C LYS A 782 -31.67 29.15 3.44
N GLU A 783 -31.62 29.41 4.75
CA GLU A 783 -30.98 28.51 5.70
C GLU A 783 -31.54 27.08 5.58
N GLY A 784 -30.65 26.09 5.55
CA GLY A 784 -31.00 24.68 5.37
C GLY A 784 -31.37 24.27 3.94
N GLU A 785 -31.38 25.20 2.97
CA GLU A 785 -31.60 24.90 1.55
C GLU A 785 -30.27 24.75 0.79
N ILE A 786 -30.23 23.79 -0.13
CA ILE A 786 -29.12 23.57 -1.06
C ILE A 786 -29.62 23.54 -2.51
N PHE A 787 -28.79 23.99 -3.44
CA PHE A 787 -29.00 23.76 -4.87
C PHE A 787 -27.99 22.72 -5.36
N CYS A 788 -28.48 21.56 -5.80
CA CYS A 788 -27.65 20.44 -6.22
C CYS A 788 -27.89 20.16 -7.71
N THR A 789 -26.82 20.29 -8.51
CA THR A 789 -26.87 20.19 -9.98
C THR A 789 -25.77 19.26 -10.48
N SER A 790 -26.13 18.31 -11.35
CA SER A 790 -25.19 17.35 -11.95
C SER A 790 -25.48 17.18 -13.44
N LEU A 791 -24.50 16.69 -14.19
CA LEU A 791 -24.71 16.23 -15.55
C LEU A 791 -24.97 14.73 -15.56
N SER A 792 -26.01 14.30 -16.26
CA SER A 792 -26.25 12.90 -16.61
C SER A 792 -25.15 12.39 -17.55
N GLU A 793 -25.12 11.06 -17.76
CA GLU A 793 -24.19 10.42 -18.72
C GLU A 793 -24.37 10.96 -20.15
N LYS A 794 -25.57 11.45 -20.50
CA LYS A 794 -25.88 12.07 -21.78
C LYS A 794 -25.50 13.56 -21.85
N GLY A 795 -24.88 14.10 -20.80
CA GLY A 795 -24.52 15.52 -20.69
C GLY A 795 -25.70 16.44 -20.39
N VAL A 796 -26.89 15.91 -20.10
CA VAL A 796 -28.07 16.71 -19.73
C VAL A 796 -27.96 17.11 -18.26
N ARG A 797 -28.18 18.40 -17.96
CA ARG A 797 -28.20 18.93 -16.59
C ARG A 797 -29.44 18.47 -15.84
N GLU A 798 -29.22 17.90 -14.67
CA GLU A 798 -30.23 17.45 -13.73
C GLU A 798 -30.14 18.29 -12.45
N ILE A 799 -31.30 18.71 -11.96
CA ILE A 799 -31.43 19.47 -10.71
C ILE A 799 -32.18 18.59 -9.72
N LEU A 800 -31.56 18.35 -8.57
CA LEU A 800 -32.18 17.58 -7.50
C LEU A 800 -33.14 18.49 -6.71
N VAL A 801 -34.43 18.15 -6.73
CA VAL A 801 -35.46 18.80 -5.92
C VAL A 801 -36.07 17.77 -4.98
N LYS A 802 -35.84 17.93 -3.68
CA LYS A 802 -36.33 17.01 -2.66
C LYS A 802 -36.47 17.71 -1.32
N SER A 803 -37.56 17.43 -0.61
CA SER A 803 -37.85 18.05 0.69
C SER A 803 -36.84 17.69 1.79
N ARG A 804 -36.27 16.49 1.72
CA ARG A 804 -35.29 15.96 2.67
C ARG A 804 -34.19 15.24 1.91
N VAL A 805 -32.96 15.65 2.16
CA VAL A 805 -31.73 14.96 1.75
C VAL A 805 -30.77 14.94 2.93
N ALA A 806 -29.96 13.89 3.04
CA ALA A 806 -28.87 13.86 4.01
C ALA A 806 -27.58 14.36 3.34
N VAL A 807 -26.88 15.27 3.99
CA VAL A 807 -25.63 15.86 3.52
C VAL A 807 -24.54 15.56 4.53
N THR A 808 -23.38 15.13 4.06
CA THR A 808 -22.22 14.83 4.91
C THR A 808 -20.90 14.99 4.17
N ARG A 809 -19.78 14.92 4.88
CA ARG A 809 -18.41 14.95 4.34
C ARG A 809 -17.62 13.78 4.89
N SER A 810 -16.79 13.17 4.06
CA SER A 810 -15.89 12.11 4.51
C SER A 810 -14.53 12.70 4.92
N PRO A 811 -13.92 12.26 6.04
CA PRO A 811 -14.44 11.29 7.03
C PRO A 811 -15.44 11.92 8.00
N ALA A 812 -16.54 11.23 8.27
CA ALA A 812 -17.51 11.55 9.32
C ALA A 812 -17.28 10.63 10.51
N MET A 813 -17.30 11.16 11.74
CA MET A 813 -17.09 10.39 12.98
C MET A 813 -18.21 10.66 13.99
N HIS A 814 -18.60 11.92 14.14
CA HIS A 814 -19.64 12.34 15.06
C HIS A 814 -21.03 12.12 14.44
N PRO A 815 -22.05 11.72 15.23
CA PRO A 815 -23.41 11.56 14.71
C PRO A 815 -23.96 12.81 14.00
N GLY A 816 -23.60 13.99 14.53
CA GLY A 816 -23.95 15.29 13.96
C GLY A 816 -23.19 15.68 12.69
N ASP A 817 -22.25 14.88 12.18
CA ASP A 817 -21.58 15.16 10.90
C ASP A 817 -22.48 14.86 9.68
N ILE A 818 -23.68 14.32 9.92
CA ILE A 818 -24.73 14.11 8.91
C ILE A 818 -25.87 15.06 9.23
N GLN A 819 -26.16 15.98 8.32
CA GLN A 819 -27.23 16.95 8.48
C GLN A 819 -28.32 16.77 7.42
N ILE A 820 -29.55 17.13 7.77
CA ILE A 820 -30.68 17.11 6.84
C ILE A 820 -30.80 18.49 6.21
N ALA A 821 -30.86 18.53 4.88
CA ALA A 821 -31.11 19.73 4.11
C ALA A 821 -32.30 19.54 3.17
N LYS A 822 -32.75 20.64 2.58
CA LYS A 822 -33.77 20.66 1.54
C LYS A 822 -33.12 21.00 0.20
N ALA A 823 -33.19 20.09 -0.76
CA ALA A 823 -32.71 20.34 -2.12
C ALA A 823 -33.80 21.07 -2.91
N VAL A 824 -33.52 22.29 -3.36
CA VAL A 824 -34.49 23.17 -4.02
C VAL A 824 -34.05 23.53 -5.43
N ASP A 825 -35.02 23.91 -6.26
CA ASP A 825 -34.73 24.59 -7.52
C ASP A 825 -34.66 26.11 -7.31
N VAL A 826 -33.95 26.79 -8.21
CA VAL A 826 -33.73 28.25 -8.18
C VAL A 826 -34.50 28.93 -9.32
N PRO A 827 -34.73 30.26 -9.27
CA PRO A 827 -35.39 30.98 -10.37
C PRO A 827 -34.75 30.72 -11.74
N LYS A 828 -35.54 30.80 -12.82
CA LYS A 828 -35.08 30.47 -14.19
C LYS A 828 -33.96 31.39 -14.68
N ASP A 829 -33.95 32.62 -14.21
CA ASP A 829 -32.97 33.67 -14.49
C ASP A 829 -31.79 33.68 -13.52
N SER A 830 -31.76 32.78 -12.52
CA SER A 830 -30.68 32.72 -11.54
C SER A 830 -29.35 32.32 -12.20
N PRO A 831 -28.25 33.07 -11.95
CA PRO A 831 -26.91 32.72 -12.37
C PRO A 831 -26.48 31.30 -11.98
N LEU A 832 -26.94 30.81 -10.82
CA LEU A 832 -26.62 29.48 -10.30
C LEU A 832 -26.99 28.36 -11.27
N ARG A 833 -28.00 28.58 -12.13
CA ARG A 833 -28.40 27.59 -13.15
C ARG A 833 -27.31 27.32 -14.17
N HIS A 834 -26.31 28.18 -14.35
CA HIS A 834 -25.20 27.95 -15.28
C HIS A 834 -24.18 26.94 -14.74
N LEU A 835 -24.22 26.66 -13.43
CA LEU A 835 -23.32 25.75 -12.74
C LEU A 835 -23.76 24.29 -12.92
N HIS A 836 -22.81 23.38 -12.81
CA HIS A 836 -23.05 21.95 -12.87
C HIS A 836 -21.95 21.15 -12.15
N ASN A 837 -22.30 19.95 -11.71
CA ASN A 837 -21.45 19.04 -10.93
C ASN A 837 -20.95 19.68 -9.63
N CYS A 838 -21.83 20.41 -8.94
CA CYS A 838 -21.54 21.06 -7.67
C CYS A 838 -22.78 21.09 -6.78
N VAL A 839 -22.55 21.20 -5.47
CA VAL A 839 -23.58 21.55 -4.49
C VAL A 839 -23.35 22.99 -4.03
N VAL A 840 -24.40 23.79 -4.06
CA VAL A 840 -24.38 25.20 -3.65
C VAL A 840 -25.03 25.32 -2.28
N PHE A 841 -24.29 25.89 -1.34
CA PHE A 841 -24.72 26.13 0.02
C PHE A 841 -25.22 27.56 0.22
N SER A 842 -26.26 27.72 1.03
CA SER A 842 -26.77 29.04 1.40
C SER A 842 -25.71 29.86 2.14
N GLN A 843 -25.72 31.17 1.88
CA GLN A 843 -24.98 32.17 2.67
C GLN A 843 -25.83 32.75 3.84
N HIS A 844 -26.89 32.05 4.24
CA HIS A 844 -27.81 32.43 5.30
C HIS A 844 -27.90 31.37 6.40
N GLY A 845 -28.31 31.82 7.58
CA GLY A 845 -28.41 31.01 8.80
C GLY A 845 -27.44 31.44 9.88
N ASP A 846 -27.50 30.74 11.02
CA ASP A 846 -26.66 31.04 12.18
C ASP A 846 -25.25 30.43 12.08
N ARG A 847 -25.13 29.29 11.39
CA ARG A 847 -23.88 28.58 11.11
C ARG A 847 -23.92 28.04 9.68
N ASP A 848 -22.80 28.09 8.98
CA ASP A 848 -22.69 27.58 7.62
C ASP A 848 -22.82 26.05 7.62
N LEU A 849 -23.60 25.50 6.68
CA LEU A 849 -23.81 24.06 6.57
C LEU A 849 -22.48 23.29 6.37
N PRO A 850 -21.53 23.73 5.53
CA PRO A 850 -20.19 23.12 5.41
C PRO A 850 -19.50 22.82 6.74
N SER A 851 -19.43 23.79 7.66
CA SER A 851 -18.76 23.62 8.95
C SER A 851 -19.47 22.65 9.89
N MET A 852 -20.76 22.36 9.67
CA MET A 852 -21.49 21.32 10.39
C MET A 852 -21.09 19.90 9.96
N LEU A 853 -20.49 19.75 8.78
CA LEU A 853 -20.19 18.46 8.16
C LEU A 853 -18.72 18.08 8.41
N SER A 854 -18.43 17.59 9.62
CA SER A 854 -17.07 17.22 10.05
C SER A 854 -16.11 18.43 10.04
N GLY A 855 -16.60 19.67 10.21
CA GLY A 855 -15.78 20.89 10.14
C GLY A 855 -15.31 21.24 8.73
N GLY A 856 -16.17 21.07 7.72
CA GLY A 856 -15.84 21.37 6.32
C GLY A 856 -15.75 22.86 6.00
N ASP A 857 -15.13 23.15 4.85
CA ASP A 857 -15.01 24.47 4.25
C ASP A 857 -15.28 24.41 2.73
N LEU A 858 -15.06 25.51 2.02
CA LEU A 858 -15.26 25.59 0.57
C LEU A 858 -13.91 25.74 -0.18
N ASP A 859 -12.82 25.21 0.36
CA ASP A 859 -11.48 25.31 -0.22
C ASP A 859 -11.11 24.16 -1.19
N GLY A 860 -12.05 23.23 -1.38
CA GLY A 860 -11.89 22.03 -2.19
C GLY A 860 -12.64 20.79 -1.69
N ASP A 861 -13.40 20.92 -0.60
CA ASP A 861 -14.13 19.81 -0.01
C ASP A 861 -15.17 19.19 -0.94
N LEU A 862 -15.28 17.87 -0.83
CA LEU A 862 -16.28 17.06 -1.49
C LEU A 862 -17.39 16.67 -0.52
N TYR A 863 -18.62 16.99 -0.90
CA TYR A 863 -19.82 16.77 -0.10
C TYR A 863 -20.65 15.64 -0.70
N ASN A 864 -21.13 14.76 0.18
CA ASN A 864 -22.00 13.64 -0.16
C ASN A 864 -23.45 14.07 0.04
N VAL A 865 -24.27 13.98 -1.00
CA VAL A 865 -25.71 14.25 -0.97
C VAL A 865 -26.44 12.93 -1.18
N ILE A 866 -27.10 12.44 -0.15
CA ILE A 866 -27.88 11.19 -0.15
C ILE A 866 -29.35 11.55 -0.26
N TYR A 867 -29.99 11.07 -1.32
CA TYR A 867 -31.41 11.30 -1.61
C TYR A 867 -32.17 9.97 -1.77
N ASP A 868 -31.64 8.89 -1.22
CA ASP A 868 -32.37 7.65 -0.99
C ASP A 868 -33.20 7.75 0.29
N ASP A 869 -34.53 7.66 0.19
CA ASP A 869 -35.43 7.78 1.35
C ASP A 869 -35.15 6.72 2.42
N ALA A 870 -34.67 5.54 2.02
CA ALA A 870 -34.34 4.47 2.94
C ALA A 870 -33.06 4.73 3.75
N LEU A 871 -32.18 5.62 3.28
CA LEU A 871 -30.93 6.00 3.95
C LEU A 871 -31.00 7.36 4.64
N ILE A 872 -32.13 8.08 4.56
CA ILE A 872 -32.32 9.33 5.28
C ILE A 872 -32.52 8.99 6.77
N PRO A 873 -31.66 9.52 7.68
CA PRO A 873 -31.80 9.30 9.10
C PRO A 873 -33.19 9.64 9.65
N SER A 874 -33.72 8.76 10.50
CA SER A 874 -34.96 9.01 11.26
C SER A 874 -34.72 9.93 12.46
N ARG A 875 -33.49 9.96 12.99
CA ARG A 875 -33.04 10.84 14.07
C ARG A 875 -32.05 11.87 13.55
N ALA A 876 -32.17 13.10 14.06
CA ALA A 876 -31.17 14.15 13.84
C ALA A 876 -30.25 14.26 15.06
N ALA A 877 -28.99 14.62 14.84
CA ALA A 877 -28.04 14.93 15.88
C ALA A 877 -27.48 16.34 15.68
N THR A 878 -27.24 17.05 16.77
CA THR A 878 -26.64 18.38 16.74
C THR A 878 -25.23 18.29 16.15
N PRO A 879 -24.86 19.15 15.19
CA PRO A 879 -23.50 19.22 14.67
C PRO A 879 -22.48 19.40 15.80
N ALA A 880 -21.31 18.76 15.68
CA ALA A 880 -20.21 19.03 16.59
C ALA A 880 -19.66 20.45 16.37
N GLU A 881 -19.14 21.09 17.42
CA GLU A 881 -18.58 22.44 17.30
C GLU A 881 -17.23 22.48 16.58
N TYR A 882 -16.41 21.43 16.73
CA TYR A 882 -15.03 21.32 16.26
C TYR A 882 -14.24 22.64 16.41
N PRO A 883 -13.94 23.06 17.65
CA PRO A 883 -13.19 24.30 17.86
C PRO A 883 -11.81 24.20 17.20
N ARG A 884 -11.39 25.30 16.57
CA ARG A 884 -10.04 25.39 15.99
C ARG A 884 -9.00 25.25 17.10
N VAL A 885 -8.04 24.36 16.90
CA VAL A 885 -6.92 24.18 17.82
C VAL A 885 -5.98 25.37 17.66
N GLU A 886 -5.54 25.95 18.77
CA GLU A 886 -4.56 27.04 18.73
C GLU A 886 -3.22 26.52 18.19
N ASP A 887 -2.65 27.28 17.25
CA ASP A 887 -1.40 26.91 16.61
C ASP A 887 -0.26 26.92 17.65
N LYS A 888 0.69 25.99 17.54
CA LYS A 888 1.94 26.07 18.30
C LYS A 888 2.79 27.20 17.71
N VAL A 889 2.86 28.32 18.42
CA VAL A 889 3.62 29.52 18.05
C VAL A 889 4.94 29.58 18.83
N LEU A 890 6.02 30.00 18.18
CA LEU A 890 7.32 30.24 18.81
C LEU A 890 7.49 31.73 19.14
N ASP A 891 8.27 32.03 20.18
CA ASP A 891 8.62 33.41 20.57
C ASP A 891 9.66 34.06 19.64
N ARG A 892 10.08 33.35 18.59
CA ARG A 892 11.05 33.77 17.58
C ARG A 892 10.61 33.35 16.19
N PRO A 893 11.17 33.95 15.12
CA PRO A 893 10.96 33.45 13.76
C PRO A 893 11.31 31.97 13.62
N VAL A 894 10.54 31.27 12.80
CA VAL A 894 10.74 29.83 12.51
C VAL A 894 11.98 29.65 11.65
N VAL A 895 12.82 28.67 11.99
CA VAL A 895 13.97 28.25 11.18
C VAL A 895 13.73 26.88 10.56
N LYS A 896 14.57 26.50 9.58
CA LYS A 896 14.49 25.21 8.87
C LYS A 896 14.39 24.01 9.82
N ASP A 897 15.19 24.03 10.89
CA ASP A 897 15.24 22.94 11.86
C ASP A 897 13.92 22.72 12.61
N ASP A 898 13.13 23.78 12.86
CA ASP A 898 11.82 23.64 13.50
C ASP A 898 10.82 22.93 12.58
N ILE A 899 10.91 23.15 11.26
CA ILE A 899 10.07 22.46 10.27
C ILE A 899 10.46 20.98 10.19
N ILE A 900 11.76 20.68 10.26
CA ILE A 900 12.28 19.31 10.32
C ILE A 900 11.79 18.61 11.59
N ASP A 901 11.88 19.27 12.74
CA ASP A 901 11.40 18.75 14.02
C ASP A 901 9.89 18.48 13.99
N PHE A 902 9.12 19.39 13.38
CA PHE A 902 7.70 19.18 13.15
C PHE A 902 7.43 17.96 12.24
N PHE A 903 8.16 17.82 11.12
CA PHE A 903 8.00 16.69 10.21
C PHE A 903 8.26 15.35 10.90
N VAL A 904 9.34 15.25 11.68
CA VAL A 904 9.71 14.04 12.44
C VAL A 904 8.70 13.74 13.55
N THR A 905 8.25 14.79 14.27
CA THR A 905 7.20 14.67 15.29
C THR A 905 5.90 14.15 14.66
N PHE A 906 5.52 14.67 13.50
CA PHE A 906 4.35 14.22 12.76
C PHE A 906 4.45 12.75 12.36
N MET A 907 5.60 12.32 11.81
CA MET A 907 5.83 10.91 11.46
C MET A 907 5.69 9.97 12.65
N ARG A 908 6.15 10.38 13.85
CA ARG A 908 6.04 9.60 15.09
C ARG A 908 4.62 9.57 15.66
N GLN A 909 3.91 10.70 15.60
CA GLN A 909 2.70 10.93 16.39
C GLN A 909 1.40 10.92 15.58
N ASP A 910 1.39 10.59 14.28
CA ASP A 910 0.14 10.47 13.53
C ASP A 910 -0.73 9.30 14.06
N GLN A 911 -1.74 9.64 14.87
CA GLN A 911 -2.66 8.69 15.50
C GLN A 911 -4.00 8.55 14.76
N LEU A 912 -4.18 9.18 13.59
CA LEU A 912 -5.48 9.25 12.90
C LEU A 912 -6.12 7.87 12.71
N GLY A 913 -5.35 6.92 12.17
CA GLY A 913 -5.82 5.55 11.94
C GLY A 913 -6.13 4.77 13.22
N ARG A 914 -5.36 5.01 14.30
CA ARG A 914 -5.59 4.37 15.61
C ARG A 914 -6.89 4.87 16.23
N ILE A 915 -7.13 6.18 16.21
CA ILE A 915 -8.35 6.81 16.75
C ILE A 915 -9.59 6.27 16.01
N ALA A 916 -9.57 6.24 14.67
CA ALA A 916 -10.67 5.70 13.88
C ALA A 916 -10.95 4.21 14.20
N THR A 917 -9.90 3.40 14.38
CA THR A 917 -10.06 1.97 14.72
C THR A 917 -10.68 1.79 16.10
N ILE A 918 -10.19 2.52 17.12
CA ILE A 918 -10.74 2.47 18.49
C ILE A 918 -12.19 2.92 18.50
N HIS A 919 -12.51 4.01 17.78
CA HIS A 919 -13.87 4.51 17.67
C HIS A 919 -14.83 3.44 17.14
N GLN A 920 -14.47 2.75 16.05
CA GLN A 920 -15.30 1.68 15.51
C GLN A 920 -15.50 0.54 16.49
N THR A 921 -14.44 0.13 17.20
CA THR A 921 -14.54 -0.94 18.22
C THR A 921 -15.46 -0.51 19.36
N ILE A 922 -15.30 0.70 19.91
CA ILE A 922 -16.12 1.18 21.02
C ILE A 922 -17.57 1.38 20.57
N ALA A 923 -17.82 1.96 19.39
CA ALA A 923 -19.17 2.15 18.85
C ALA A 923 -19.89 0.81 18.61
N ASP A 924 -19.16 -0.26 18.30
CA ASP A 924 -19.74 -1.61 18.20
C ASP A 924 -20.11 -2.19 19.59
N GLN A 925 -19.25 -1.96 20.58
CA GLN A 925 -19.39 -2.53 21.93
C GLN A 925 -20.39 -1.79 22.83
N ARG A 926 -20.52 -0.48 22.66
CA ARG A 926 -21.35 0.35 23.54
C ARG A 926 -22.81 0.37 23.06
N PRO A 927 -23.79 0.26 23.97
CA PRO A 927 -25.21 0.32 23.60
C PRO A 927 -25.63 1.62 22.91
N LEU A 928 -25.01 2.75 23.28
CA LEU A 928 -25.25 4.07 22.67
C LEU A 928 -24.55 4.26 21.32
N GLY A 929 -23.72 3.30 20.91
CA GLY A 929 -22.95 3.37 19.67
C GLY A 929 -22.09 4.63 19.59
N THR A 930 -22.20 5.34 18.47
CA THR A 930 -21.53 6.62 18.20
C THR A 930 -21.94 7.77 19.12
N PHE A 931 -23.04 7.66 19.87
CA PHE A 931 -23.44 8.63 20.89
C PHE A 931 -22.74 8.42 22.25
N ASP A 932 -21.97 7.34 22.41
CA ASP A 932 -21.22 7.10 23.63
C ASP A 932 -20.18 8.21 23.86
N ARG A 933 -19.97 8.60 25.13
CA ARG A 933 -19.04 9.67 25.51
C ARG A 933 -17.61 9.40 25.01
N GLU A 934 -17.15 8.15 25.02
CA GLU A 934 -15.83 7.79 24.51
C GLU A 934 -15.75 7.96 22.97
N CYS A 935 -16.83 7.66 22.25
CA CYS A 935 -16.93 7.88 20.80
C CYS A 935 -16.96 9.37 20.44
N LEU A 936 -17.72 10.19 21.17
CA LEU A 936 -17.76 11.65 20.97
C LEU A 936 -16.39 12.29 21.24
N LEU A 937 -15.69 11.84 22.29
CA LEU A 937 -14.31 12.24 22.56
C LEU A 937 -13.38 11.84 21.41
N LEU A 938 -13.46 10.59 20.93
CA LEU A 938 -12.66 10.13 19.80
C LEU A 938 -12.95 10.91 18.51
N ALA A 939 -14.20 11.35 18.27
CA ALA A 939 -14.55 12.22 17.15
C ALA A 939 -13.86 13.59 17.27
N GLN A 940 -13.83 14.18 18.46
CA GLN A 940 -13.09 15.42 18.72
C GLN A 940 -11.57 15.22 18.51
N LEU A 941 -10.98 14.17 19.08
CA LEU A 941 -9.55 13.87 18.92
C LEU A 941 -9.19 13.58 17.46
N HIS A 942 -10.08 12.95 16.70
CA HIS A 942 -9.89 12.71 15.28
C HIS A 942 -9.85 14.03 14.49
N SER A 943 -10.74 14.99 14.79
CA SER A 943 -10.68 16.33 14.20
C SER A 943 -9.36 17.03 14.51
N THR A 944 -8.90 16.99 15.78
CA THR A 944 -7.57 17.50 16.15
C THR A 944 -6.44 16.81 15.38
N ALA A 945 -6.49 15.49 15.18
CA ALA A 945 -5.50 14.75 14.41
C ALA A 945 -5.52 15.08 12.89
N VAL A 946 -6.67 15.49 12.35
CA VAL A 946 -6.76 15.99 10.97
C VAL A 946 -6.01 17.31 10.84
N ASP A 947 -6.22 18.22 11.80
CA ASP A 947 -5.61 19.56 11.81
C ASP A 947 -4.17 19.61 12.32
N PHE A 948 -3.65 18.53 12.92
CA PHE A 948 -2.27 18.42 13.38
C PHE A 948 -1.24 18.83 12.31
N SER A 949 -1.51 18.50 11.04
CA SER A 949 -0.65 18.86 9.91
C SER A 949 -0.51 20.37 9.68
N LYS A 950 -1.41 21.19 10.24
CA LYS A 950 -1.44 22.66 10.11
C LYS A 950 -1.17 23.35 11.45
N SER A 951 -1.71 22.84 12.55
CA SER A 951 -1.57 23.43 13.89
C SER A 951 -0.26 23.09 14.57
N GLY A 952 0.35 21.95 14.23
CA GLY A 952 1.54 21.43 14.89
C GLY A 952 1.28 20.85 16.28
N VAL A 953 0.00 20.71 16.66
CA VAL A 953 -0.41 20.17 17.95
C VAL A 953 -0.83 18.70 17.78
N PRO A 954 -0.04 17.75 18.32
CA PRO A 954 -0.41 16.34 18.30
C PRO A 954 -1.58 16.08 19.27
N VAL A 955 -2.28 14.98 19.04
CA VAL A 955 -3.27 14.48 20.00
C VAL A 955 -2.57 14.01 21.27
N ASP A 956 -3.11 14.38 22.43
CA ASP A 956 -2.66 13.84 23.71
C ASP A 956 -2.92 12.32 23.76
N LEU A 957 -1.85 11.54 23.87
CA LEU A 957 -1.94 10.08 23.93
C LEU A 957 -2.66 9.60 25.18
N ALA A 958 -2.64 10.37 26.28
CA ALA A 958 -3.32 10.04 27.53
C ALA A 958 -4.84 10.21 27.43
N SER A 959 -5.32 11.11 26.56
CA SER A 959 -6.75 11.33 26.34
C SER A 959 -7.38 10.27 25.44
N ILE A 960 -6.58 9.53 24.65
CA ILE A 960 -7.09 8.45 23.80
C ILE A 960 -7.55 7.28 24.69
N PRO A 961 -8.83 6.87 24.63
CA PRO A 961 -9.31 5.68 25.32
C PRO A 961 -8.42 4.46 25.08
N LYS A 962 -8.26 3.63 26.11
CA LYS A 962 -7.45 2.41 26.00
C LYS A 962 -8.03 1.50 24.93
N PHE A 963 -7.15 0.94 24.13
CA PHE A 963 -7.55 0.02 23.07
C PHE A 963 -8.34 -1.16 23.68
N PRO A 964 -9.57 -1.45 23.23
CA PRO A 964 -10.34 -2.59 23.74
C PRO A 964 -9.61 -3.92 23.49
N ARG A 965 -9.63 -4.82 24.47
CA ARG A 965 -8.90 -6.10 24.38
C ARG A 965 -9.43 -7.03 23.29
N TYR A 966 -10.72 -6.92 23.01
CA TYR A 966 -11.45 -7.73 22.05
C TYR A 966 -11.94 -6.81 20.92
N ARG A 967 -11.77 -7.24 19.68
CA ARG A 967 -12.20 -6.49 18.49
C ARG A 967 -13.35 -7.21 17.78
N PRO A 968 -14.23 -6.50 17.09
CA PRO A 968 -15.23 -7.16 16.25
C PRO A 968 -14.55 -7.86 15.07
N ASP A 969 -15.16 -8.94 14.60
CA ASP A 969 -14.72 -9.81 13.51
C ASP A 969 -14.50 -9.08 12.18
N PHE A 970 -15.28 -8.05 11.86
CA PHE A 970 -15.08 -7.24 10.66
C PHE A 970 -13.78 -6.40 10.67
N GLN A 971 -13.08 -6.32 11.81
CA GLN A 971 -11.74 -5.71 11.92
C GLN A 971 -10.60 -6.74 11.85
N ALA A 972 -10.90 -8.02 11.59
CA ALA A 972 -9.88 -9.03 11.37
C ALA A 972 -9.00 -8.66 10.15
N PRO A 973 -7.69 -8.94 10.21
CA PRO A 973 -6.82 -8.74 9.05
C PRO A 973 -7.29 -9.61 7.88
N SER A 974 -7.26 -9.07 6.67
CA SER A 974 -7.48 -9.86 5.46
C SER A 974 -6.44 -10.97 5.38
N PRO A 975 -6.82 -12.21 5.00
CA PRO A 975 -5.86 -13.24 4.62
C PRO A 975 -4.91 -12.72 3.54
N ARG A 976 -3.66 -13.20 3.55
CA ARG A 976 -2.72 -12.89 2.48
C ARG A 976 -3.29 -13.42 1.16
N VAL A 977 -3.13 -12.65 0.09
CA VAL A 977 -3.34 -13.17 -1.26
C VAL A 977 -2.01 -13.00 -1.94
N THR A 978 -1.28 -14.08 -2.00
CA THR A 978 -0.21 -14.19 -2.98
C THR A 978 -0.91 -14.31 -4.32
N VAL A 979 -0.61 -13.41 -5.25
CA VAL A 979 -1.09 -13.49 -6.64
C VAL A 979 -0.32 -14.64 -7.34
N THR A 980 -0.32 -15.83 -6.77
CA THR A 980 0.21 -17.03 -7.42
C THR A 980 -0.76 -17.52 -8.48
N GLU A 981 -0.24 -18.32 -9.41
CA GLU A 981 -0.98 -18.91 -10.54
C GLU A 981 -2.31 -19.57 -10.12
N ASN A 982 -2.43 -20.05 -8.87
CA ASN A 982 -3.67 -20.61 -8.32
C ASN A 982 -4.28 -19.77 -7.17
N LEU A 983 -5.55 -19.37 -7.35
CA LEU A 983 -6.39 -18.67 -6.35
C LEU A 983 -6.85 -19.60 -5.19
N SER A 984 -6.59 -20.90 -5.31
CA SER A 984 -6.96 -21.96 -4.35
C SER A 984 -6.25 -21.85 -2.99
N LEU A 985 -5.29 -20.93 -2.83
CA LEU A 985 -4.53 -20.72 -1.59
C LEU A 985 -5.26 -19.87 -0.54
N LEU A 986 -6.43 -19.29 -0.86
CA LEU A 986 -7.28 -18.62 0.14
C LEU A 986 -7.65 -19.55 1.30
N GLU A 987 -7.75 -20.87 1.05
CA GLU A 987 -8.05 -21.89 2.07
C GLU A 987 -6.85 -22.24 2.97
N ALA A 988 -5.61 -22.01 2.49
CA ALA A 988 -4.38 -22.31 3.24
C ALA A 988 -4.01 -21.19 4.22
N ASP A 989 -4.26 -19.93 3.87
CA ASP A 989 -3.93 -18.78 4.72
C ASP A 989 -4.91 -18.58 5.89
N ASP A 990 -6.15 -19.05 5.77
CA ASP A 990 -7.11 -19.05 6.89
C ASP A 990 -6.69 -20.06 8.00
N GLN A 991 -5.82 -21.01 7.67
CA GLN A 991 -5.15 -21.90 8.63
C GLN A 991 -4.02 -21.21 9.39
N MET A 992 -3.43 -20.13 8.87
CA MET A 992 -2.32 -19.41 9.50
C MET A 992 -2.75 -18.51 10.68
N ILE A 993 -4.04 -18.22 10.84
CA ILE A 993 -4.54 -17.35 11.92
C ILE A 993 -4.66 -18.10 13.27
N VAL A 994 -4.35 -19.41 13.35
CA VAL A 994 -4.54 -20.21 14.57
C VAL A 994 -3.25 -20.86 15.11
N GLN A 995 -2.96 -20.51 16.37
CA GLN A 995 -2.22 -21.23 17.43
C GLN A 995 -0.72 -21.53 17.22
N ASP A 996 0.19 -20.61 17.60
CA ASP A 996 1.37 -21.05 18.39
C ASP A 996 0.90 -21.46 19.77
N ASP A 997 1.27 -22.68 20.14
CA ASP A 997 1.45 -23.11 21.53
C ASP A 997 2.94 -23.20 21.90
N ASP A 998 3.83 -22.65 21.05
CA ASP A 998 5.27 -22.68 21.27
C ASP A 998 5.73 -21.49 22.16
N GLU A 999 6.74 -21.77 22.98
CA GLU A 999 7.07 -21.15 24.27
C GLU A 999 7.90 -19.84 24.18
N ASP A 1000 7.50 -18.85 23.38
CA ASP A 1000 8.26 -17.59 23.31
C ASP A 1000 7.53 -16.40 23.99
N GLU A 1001 8.10 -15.91 25.10
CA GLU A 1001 7.65 -14.73 25.88
C GLU A 1001 7.63 -13.40 25.06
N ASP A 1002 8.19 -13.42 23.84
CA ASP A 1002 8.36 -12.27 22.95
C ASP A 1002 7.24 -12.09 21.89
N GLU A 1003 6.24 -12.98 21.84
CA GLU A 1003 5.14 -12.85 20.88
C GLU A 1003 4.18 -11.71 21.24
N ARG A 1004 3.82 -10.90 20.23
CA ARG A 1004 2.82 -9.83 20.37
C ARG A 1004 1.53 -10.44 20.95
N PRO A 1005 0.91 -9.85 22.00
CA PRO A 1005 -0.38 -10.31 22.50
C PRO A 1005 -1.37 -10.44 21.35
N ARG A 1006 -1.91 -11.65 21.14
CA ARG A 1006 -2.80 -11.92 20.03
C ARG A 1006 -4.05 -11.06 20.15
N THR A 1007 -4.35 -10.31 19.09
CA THR A 1007 -5.63 -9.61 18.99
C THR A 1007 -6.71 -10.67 18.84
N LYS A 1008 -7.70 -10.62 19.73
CA LYS A 1008 -8.82 -11.57 19.71
C LYS A 1008 -10.06 -10.92 19.12
N PHE A 1009 -10.83 -11.71 18.38
CA PHE A 1009 -12.01 -11.24 17.66
C PHE A 1009 -13.29 -11.87 18.19
N TYR A 1010 -14.37 -11.09 18.28
CA TYR A 1010 -15.71 -11.58 18.58
C TYR A 1010 -16.65 -11.33 17.41
N LYS A 1011 -17.67 -12.16 17.27
CA LYS A 1011 -18.74 -11.99 16.30
C LYS A 1011 -19.60 -10.78 16.69
N SER A 1012 -19.54 -9.69 15.91
CA SER A 1012 -20.37 -8.51 16.16
C SER A 1012 -21.82 -8.75 15.75
N ASP A 1013 -22.78 -8.35 16.59
CA ASP A 1013 -24.23 -8.42 16.27
C ASP A 1013 -24.74 -7.12 15.62
N LYS A 1014 -23.84 -6.20 15.27
CA LYS A 1014 -24.18 -4.95 14.57
C LYS A 1014 -24.12 -5.15 13.07
N ILE A 1015 -24.69 -4.20 12.32
CA ILE A 1015 -24.81 -4.28 10.87
C ILE A 1015 -23.45 -4.52 10.17
N LEU A 1016 -22.36 -3.95 10.67
CA LEU A 1016 -21.03 -4.17 10.10
C LEU A 1016 -20.55 -5.62 10.23
N GLY A 1017 -20.86 -6.28 11.36
CA GLY A 1017 -20.56 -7.70 11.54
C GLY A 1017 -21.38 -8.57 10.61
N GLU A 1018 -22.65 -8.25 10.41
CA GLU A 1018 -23.53 -8.97 9.49
C GLU A 1018 -23.08 -8.82 8.03
N LEU A 1019 -22.79 -7.60 7.59
CA LEU A 1019 -22.25 -7.31 6.25
C LEU A 1019 -20.93 -8.07 6.00
N TYR A 1020 -20.04 -8.11 6.99
CA TYR A 1020 -18.77 -8.83 6.88
C TYR A 1020 -18.99 -10.33 6.67
N ARG A 1021 -19.88 -10.94 7.47
CA ARG A 1021 -20.13 -12.39 7.43
C ARG A 1021 -21.03 -12.83 6.28
N SER A 1022 -21.79 -11.93 5.67
CA SER A 1022 -22.59 -12.26 4.48
C SER A 1022 -21.73 -12.50 3.24
N ILE A 1023 -20.40 -12.30 3.32
CA ILE A 1023 -19.45 -12.49 2.22
C ILE A 1023 -18.47 -13.62 2.58
N ASP A 1024 -18.72 -14.78 2.00
CA ASP A 1024 -17.74 -15.87 1.91
C ASP A 1024 -16.98 -15.74 0.58
N GLU A 1025 -15.68 -15.41 0.66
CA GLU A 1025 -14.83 -15.23 -0.52
C GLU A 1025 -14.56 -16.56 -1.23
N VAL A 1026 -14.43 -17.66 -0.48
CA VAL A 1026 -14.13 -18.99 -1.01
C VAL A 1026 -15.36 -19.53 -1.70
N GLU A 1027 -16.52 -19.51 -1.05
CA GLU A 1027 -17.79 -19.92 -1.65
C GLU A 1027 -18.08 -19.09 -2.90
N PHE A 1028 -17.88 -17.77 -2.85
CA PHE A 1028 -18.09 -16.89 -4.00
C PHE A 1028 -17.23 -17.30 -5.20
N LEU A 1029 -15.93 -17.57 -4.98
CA LEU A 1029 -15.01 -17.96 -6.04
C LEU A 1029 -15.28 -19.38 -6.56
N GLN A 1030 -15.56 -20.35 -5.68
CA GLN A 1030 -15.92 -21.73 -6.06
C GLN A 1030 -17.20 -21.76 -6.89
N HIS A 1031 -18.24 -21.03 -6.47
CA HIS A 1031 -19.48 -20.88 -7.22
C HIS A 1031 -19.19 -20.33 -8.63
N ARG A 1032 -18.36 -19.28 -8.72
CA ARG A 1032 -17.95 -18.69 -10.00
C ARG A 1032 -17.23 -19.68 -10.91
N GLN A 1033 -16.24 -20.41 -10.38
CA GLN A 1033 -15.47 -21.40 -11.11
C GLN A 1033 -16.36 -22.53 -11.65
N HIS A 1034 -17.30 -23.01 -10.84
CA HIS A 1034 -18.22 -24.07 -11.23
C HIS A 1034 -19.19 -23.63 -12.34
N PHE A 1035 -19.64 -22.37 -12.38
CA PHE A 1035 -20.41 -21.85 -13.52
C PHE A 1035 -19.59 -21.81 -14.81
N ILE A 1036 -18.33 -21.38 -14.72
CA ILE A 1036 -17.42 -21.35 -15.86
C ILE A 1036 -17.19 -22.78 -16.38
N GLN A 1037 -16.89 -23.74 -15.49
CA GLN A 1037 -16.66 -25.15 -15.84
C GLN A 1037 -17.92 -25.84 -16.40
N ARG A 1038 -19.10 -25.60 -15.83
CA ARG A 1038 -20.37 -26.16 -16.36
C ARG A 1038 -20.71 -25.66 -17.76
N SER A 1039 -20.24 -24.47 -18.10
CA SER A 1039 -20.40 -23.90 -19.43
C SER A 1039 -19.29 -24.27 -20.41
N SER A 1040 -18.16 -24.82 -19.94
CA SER A 1040 -17.06 -25.27 -20.80
C SER A 1040 -17.25 -26.73 -21.24
N THR A 1041 -17.57 -26.96 -22.50
CA THR A 1041 -17.43 -28.26 -23.13
C THR A 1041 -15.95 -28.54 -23.40
N THR A 1042 -15.49 -29.74 -23.04
CA THR A 1042 -14.12 -30.23 -23.25
C THR A 1042 -13.68 -30.01 -24.71
N GLY A 1043 -12.62 -29.22 -24.92
CA GLY A 1043 -12.02 -28.97 -26.24
C GLY A 1043 -12.26 -27.57 -26.83
N SER A 1044 -12.43 -26.53 -26.01
CA SER A 1044 -12.59 -25.16 -26.51
C SER A 1044 -11.32 -24.70 -27.28
N PRO A 1045 -11.44 -24.13 -28.49
CA PRO A 1045 -10.31 -23.56 -29.21
C PRO A 1045 -9.71 -22.39 -28.42
N SER A 1046 -8.41 -22.14 -28.59
CA SER A 1046 -7.78 -20.94 -28.01
C SER A 1046 -8.54 -19.70 -28.45
N VAL A 1047 -8.88 -18.84 -27.49
CA VAL A 1047 -9.59 -17.57 -27.74
C VAL A 1047 -8.78 -16.70 -28.70
N LEU A 1048 -7.47 -16.64 -28.51
CA LEU A 1048 -6.56 -15.88 -29.36
C LEU A 1048 -6.51 -16.46 -30.78
N LYS A 1049 -6.47 -17.79 -30.93
CA LYS A 1049 -6.56 -18.45 -32.24
C LYS A 1049 -7.91 -18.23 -32.93
N GLY A 1050 -8.99 -18.18 -32.18
CA GLY A 1050 -10.32 -17.84 -32.71
C GLY A 1050 -10.38 -16.41 -33.25
N VAL A 1051 -9.80 -15.45 -32.50
CA VAL A 1051 -9.65 -14.06 -32.97
C VAL A 1051 -8.78 -13.99 -34.22
N TRP A 1052 -7.66 -14.73 -34.24
CA TRP A 1052 -6.77 -14.80 -35.40
C TRP A 1052 -7.48 -15.35 -36.64
N ALA A 1053 -8.23 -16.45 -36.51
CA ALA A 1053 -8.99 -17.03 -37.62
C ALA A 1053 -10.01 -16.03 -38.21
N TYR A 1054 -10.67 -15.24 -37.36
CA TYR A 1054 -11.56 -14.16 -37.80
C TYR A 1054 -10.79 -13.09 -38.59
N VAL A 1055 -9.68 -12.58 -38.03
CA VAL A 1055 -8.85 -11.56 -38.70
C VAL A 1055 -8.35 -12.08 -40.05
N GLN A 1056 -7.82 -13.30 -40.12
CA GLN A 1056 -7.34 -13.89 -41.38
C GLN A 1056 -8.42 -13.95 -42.46
N ASN A 1057 -9.66 -14.26 -42.08
CA ASN A 1057 -10.79 -14.30 -43.01
C ASN A 1057 -11.17 -12.89 -43.51
N GLU A 1058 -11.23 -11.90 -42.62
CA GLU A 1058 -11.62 -10.54 -42.98
C GLU A 1058 -10.52 -9.77 -43.71
N THR A 1059 -9.26 -10.19 -43.58
CA THR A 1059 -8.10 -9.53 -44.19
C THR A 1059 -7.45 -10.41 -45.24
N GLU A 1060 -8.21 -11.30 -45.88
CA GLU A 1060 -7.72 -12.13 -46.97
C GLU A 1060 -7.20 -11.23 -48.12
N GLY A 1061 -5.97 -11.47 -48.56
CA GLY A 1061 -5.32 -10.69 -49.62
C GLY A 1061 -4.41 -9.54 -49.15
N PHE A 1062 -4.40 -9.20 -47.86
CA PHE A 1062 -3.44 -8.23 -47.31
C PHE A 1062 -2.08 -8.88 -47.01
N GLN A 1063 -0.98 -8.24 -47.44
CA GLN A 1063 0.38 -8.68 -47.15
C GLN A 1063 0.88 -7.99 -45.87
N TRP A 1064 1.19 -8.74 -44.82
CA TRP A 1064 1.58 -8.20 -43.51
C TRP A 1064 2.90 -8.77 -42.98
N ASP A 1065 3.44 -9.79 -43.62
CA ASP A 1065 4.65 -10.52 -43.27
C ASP A 1065 5.91 -9.64 -43.19
N HIS A 1066 5.98 -8.61 -44.05
CA HIS A 1066 7.06 -7.62 -44.02
C HIS A 1066 7.11 -6.77 -42.74
N TYR A 1067 6.05 -6.78 -41.91
CA TYR A 1067 5.98 -6.07 -40.63
C TYR A 1067 6.30 -6.94 -39.41
N VAL A 1068 6.72 -8.20 -39.60
CA VAL A 1068 7.01 -9.11 -38.47
C VAL A 1068 8.17 -8.62 -37.61
N GLU A 1069 9.25 -8.08 -38.20
CA GLU A 1069 10.37 -7.52 -37.43
C GLU A 1069 9.95 -6.30 -36.61
N ASP A 1070 9.24 -5.35 -37.23
CA ASP A 1070 8.67 -4.18 -36.54
C ASP A 1070 7.77 -4.60 -35.36
N ALA A 1071 6.97 -5.64 -35.56
CA ALA A 1071 6.05 -6.11 -34.55
C ALA A 1071 6.76 -6.85 -33.39
N LEU A 1072 7.89 -7.51 -33.64
CA LEU A 1072 8.77 -8.04 -32.59
C LEU A 1072 9.38 -6.90 -31.76
N ASP A 1073 9.84 -5.82 -32.41
CA ASP A 1073 10.38 -4.65 -31.73
C ASP A 1073 9.31 -3.91 -30.91
N ILE A 1074 8.10 -3.73 -31.44
CA ILE A 1074 6.96 -3.14 -30.70
C ILE A 1074 6.66 -3.94 -29.43
N ARG A 1075 6.65 -5.28 -29.54
CA ARG A 1075 6.46 -6.16 -28.40
C ARG A 1075 7.57 -5.99 -27.36
N GLN A 1076 8.82 -6.01 -27.79
CA GLN A 1076 9.96 -5.85 -26.88
C GLN A 1076 9.90 -4.51 -26.14
N ILE A 1077 9.56 -3.42 -26.85
CA ILE A 1077 9.39 -2.09 -26.26
C ILE A 1077 8.27 -2.10 -25.21
N TYR A 1078 7.15 -2.77 -25.49
CA TYR A 1078 6.06 -2.91 -24.53
C TYR A 1078 6.51 -3.66 -23.27
N GLU A 1079 7.12 -4.84 -23.45
CA GLU A 1079 7.56 -5.69 -22.35
C GLU A 1079 8.59 -4.98 -21.46
N ASP A 1080 9.59 -4.30 -22.07
CA ASP A 1080 10.60 -3.56 -21.32
C ASP A 1080 10.00 -2.41 -20.50
N ASN A 1081 9.06 -1.65 -21.08
CA ASN A 1081 8.37 -0.58 -20.33
C ASN A 1081 7.42 -1.14 -19.26
N LEU A 1082 6.79 -2.29 -19.49
CA LEU A 1082 5.91 -2.92 -18.50
C LEU A 1082 6.72 -3.40 -17.28
N TRP A 1083 7.88 -4.02 -17.50
CA TRP A 1083 8.82 -4.40 -16.44
C TRP A 1083 9.26 -3.19 -15.60
N GLU A 1084 9.53 -2.05 -16.25
CA GLU A 1084 9.85 -0.82 -15.54
C GLU A 1084 8.68 -0.33 -14.65
N ILE A 1085 7.43 -0.40 -15.13
CA ILE A 1085 6.25 -0.05 -14.33
C ILE A 1085 6.11 -1.01 -13.14
N MET A 1086 6.25 -2.31 -13.37
CA MET A 1086 6.16 -3.35 -12.33
C MET A 1086 7.19 -3.14 -11.21
N ALA A 1087 8.44 -2.84 -11.55
CA ALA A 1087 9.45 -2.54 -10.54
C ALA A 1087 9.15 -1.22 -9.80
N ARG A 1088 8.81 -0.17 -10.55
CA ARG A 1088 8.62 1.20 -10.05
C ARG A 1088 7.56 1.31 -8.96
N PHE A 1089 6.47 0.59 -9.09
CA PHE A 1089 5.31 0.68 -8.19
C PHE A 1089 5.30 -0.36 -7.08
N SER A 1090 6.38 -1.15 -6.94
CA SER A 1090 6.57 -1.98 -5.77
C SER A 1090 6.75 -1.15 -4.48
N SER A 1091 6.50 -1.75 -3.31
CA SER A 1091 6.81 -1.14 -2.01
C SER A 1091 8.32 -0.96 -1.81
N THR A 1092 9.13 -1.80 -2.46
CA THR A 1092 10.59 -1.71 -2.48
C THR A 1092 11.13 -1.70 -3.92
N PRO A 1093 11.00 -0.58 -4.68
CA PRO A 1093 11.32 -0.52 -6.12
C PRO A 1093 12.76 -0.84 -6.52
N TRP A 1094 13.69 -0.84 -5.56
CA TRP A 1094 15.09 -1.21 -5.80
C TRP A 1094 15.34 -2.73 -5.75
N LYS A 1095 14.36 -3.54 -5.30
CA LYS A 1095 14.56 -4.98 -5.09
C LYS A 1095 13.41 -5.87 -5.55
N SER A 1096 12.18 -5.38 -5.54
CA SER A 1096 11.00 -6.18 -5.87
C SER A 1096 10.16 -5.53 -6.97
N SER A 1097 9.28 -6.32 -7.57
CA SER A 1097 8.32 -5.87 -8.58
C SER A 1097 6.91 -6.36 -8.21
N ILE A 1098 5.89 -5.61 -8.63
CA ILE A 1098 4.50 -6.09 -8.61
C ILE A 1098 4.25 -7.00 -9.82
N THR A 1099 3.16 -7.76 -9.79
CA THR A 1099 2.80 -8.66 -10.88
C THR A 1099 2.22 -7.93 -12.09
N GLU A 1100 2.34 -8.54 -13.27
CA GLU A 1100 1.65 -8.06 -14.49
C GLU A 1100 0.14 -7.94 -14.26
N TYR A 1101 -0.45 -8.90 -13.53
CA TYR A 1101 -1.86 -8.85 -13.16
C TYR A 1101 -2.23 -7.61 -12.34
N GLU A 1102 -1.39 -7.22 -11.36
CA GLU A 1102 -1.64 -6.01 -10.56
C GLU A 1102 -1.60 -4.74 -11.41
N VAL A 1103 -0.64 -4.64 -12.35
CA VAL A 1103 -0.55 -3.52 -13.30
C VAL A 1103 -1.78 -3.49 -14.20
N PHE A 1104 -2.14 -4.62 -14.80
CA PHE A 1104 -3.25 -4.73 -15.75
C PHE A 1104 -4.63 -4.51 -15.11
N VAL A 1105 -4.84 -5.05 -13.90
CA VAL A 1105 -6.03 -4.80 -13.07
C VAL A 1105 -6.05 -3.36 -12.55
N GLY A 1106 -4.89 -2.71 -12.45
CA GLY A 1106 -4.78 -1.34 -11.98
C GLY A 1106 -4.86 -1.20 -10.46
N THR A 1107 -4.57 -2.26 -9.71
CA THR A 1107 -4.60 -2.26 -8.24
C THR A 1107 -3.41 -3.04 -7.71
N ILE A 1108 -2.56 -2.36 -6.92
CA ILE A 1108 -1.49 -3.00 -6.16
C ILE A 1108 -2.14 -3.74 -4.98
N LEU A 1109 -1.98 -5.06 -4.88
CA LEU A 1109 -2.67 -5.90 -3.88
C LEU A 1109 -1.88 -6.03 -2.58
N GLY A 1110 -0.55 -5.81 -2.63
CA GLY A 1110 0.34 -5.81 -1.47
C GLY A 1110 0.49 -7.18 -0.79
N GLN A 1111 1.43 -7.31 0.14
CA GLN A 1111 1.72 -8.57 0.87
C GLN A 1111 0.68 -8.91 1.97
N GLY A 1112 -0.61 -8.75 1.68
CA GLY A 1112 -1.70 -9.22 2.53
C GLY A 1112 -2.02 -8.40 3.77
N GLN A 1113 -1.96 -7.07 3.68
CA GLN A 1113 -2.56 -6.16 4.66
C GLN A 1113 -3.63 -5.29 3.99
N LYS A 1114 -4.53 -4.71 4.79
CA LYS A 1114 -5.48 -3.69 4.33
C LYS A 1114 -4.72 -2.60 3.57
N LEU A 1115 -5.10 -2.36 2.32
CA LEU A 1115 -4.46 -1.38 1.45
C LEU A 1115 -4.30 -0.03 2.16
N ASN A 1116 -3.04 0.35 2.41
CA ASN A 1116 -2.72 1.63 3.04
C ASN A 1116 -2.97 2.78 2.04
N GLN A 1117 -3.02 4.03 2.52
CA GLN A 1117 -3.33 5.16 1.64
C GLN A 1117 -2.28 5.32 0.53
N ARG A 1118 -1.00 5.10 0.87
CA ARG A 1118 0.12 5.15 -0.06
C ARG A 1118 -0.04 4.18 -1.24
N GLN A 1119 -0.40 2.93 -0.99
CA GLN A 1119 -0.64 1.91 -2.02
C GLN A 1119 -1.78 2.30 -2.96
N LYS A 1120 -2.80 3.01 -2.46
CA LYS A 1120 -3.91 3.51 -3.30
C LYS A 1120 -3.46 4.64 -4.21
N ASP A 1121 -2.69 5.58 -3.67
CA ASP A 1121 -2.15 6.70 -4.45
C ASP A 1121 -1.17 6.17 -5.51
N ALA A 1122 -0.32 5.22 -5.14
CA ALA A 1122 0.54 4.48 -6.07
C ALA A 1122 -0.26 3.72 -7.13
N SER A 1123 -1.35 3.03 -6.77
CA SER A 1123 -2.23 2.33 -7.73
C SER A 1123 -2.92 3.29 -8.70
N LYS A 1124 -3.19 4.53 -8.28
CA LYS A 1124 -3.74 5.57 -9.16
C LYS A 1124 -2.69 6.01 -10.18
N GLN A 1125 -1.50 6.38 -9.71
CA GLN A 1125 -0.41 6.80 -10.59
C GLN A 1125 0.02 5.68 -11.55
N MET A 1126 0.11 4.45 -11.06
CA MET A 1126 0.43 3.27 -11.87
C MET A 1126 -0.58 3.06 -13.00
N ARG A 1127 -1.88 3.24 -12.74
CA ARG A 1127 -2.90 3.17 -13.79
C ARG A 1127 -2.68 4.24 -14.84
N GLU A 1128 -2.45 5.49 -14.44
CA GLU A 1128 -2.19 6.59 -15.37
C GLU A 1128 -0.97 6.29 -16.27
N GLU A 1129 0.15 5.84 -15.68
CA GLU A 1129 1.35 5.48 -16.45
C GLU A 1129 1.15 4.26 -17.36
N TYR A 1130 0.41 3.25 -16.91
CA TYR A 1130 0.05 2.10 -17.74
C TYR A 1130 -0.87 2.49 -18.90
N GLU A 1131 -1.84 3.39 -18.66
CA GLU A 1131 -2.69 3.95 -19.71
C GLU A 1131 -1.87 4.70 -20.77
N GLU A 1132 -0.88 5.50 -20.35
CA GLU A 1132 0.05 6.18 -21.26
C GLU A 1132 0.88 5.17 -22.08
N LEU A 1133 1.39 4.11 -21.45
CA LEU A 1133 2.12 3.05 -22.15
C LEU A 1133 1.26 2.38 -23.23
N VAL A 1134 0.03 2.00 -22.89
CA VAL A 1134 -0.90 1.35 -23.83
C VAL A 1134 -1.25 2.27 -25.00
N GLN A 1135 -1.46 3.56 -24.74
CA GLN A 1135 -1.69 4.56 -25.79
C GLN A 1135 -0.48 4.71 -26.71
N PHE A 1136 0.72 4.75 -26.14
CA PHE A 1136 1.97 4.80 -26.88
C PHE A 1136 2.15 3.58 -27.80
N ILE A 1137 1.97 2.36 -27.27
CA ILE A 1137 2.07 1.13 -28.07
C ILE A 1137 0.98 1.08 -29.15
N THR A 1138 -0.25 1.46 -28.82
CA THR A 1138 -1.33 1.54 -29.82
C THR A 1138 -0.98 2.50 -30.96
N ALA A 1139 -0.35 3.64 -30.64
CA ALA A 1139 0.09 4.60 -31.64
C ALA A 1139 1.23 4.06 -32.52
N LEU A 1140 2.16 3.27 -31.95
CA LEU A 1140 3.20 2.59 -32.73
C LEU A 1140 2.61 1.57 -33.69
N ILE A 1141 1.66 0.74 -33.25
CA ILE A 1141 0.99 -0.24 -34.12
C ILE A 1141 0.25 0.48 -35.26
N GLN A 1142 -0.46 1.57 -34.95
CA GLN A 1142 -1.26 2.32 -35.92
C GLN A 1142 -0.46 3.22 -36.86
N ASN A 1143 0.77 3.63 -36.50
CA ASN A 1143 1.63 4.55 -37.26
C ASN A 1143 0.88 5.72 -37.92
N ARG A 1144 0.21 6.56 -37.10
CA ARG A 1144 -0.76 7.59 -37.55
C ARG A 1144 -0.16 8.72 -38.42
N GLU A 1145 1.15 8.77 -38.64
CA GLU A 1145 1.82 9.87 -39.34
C GLU A 1145 2.07 9.63 -40.82
N SER A 1146 2.10 8.37 -41.28
CA SER A 1146 2.32 8.04 -42.69
C SER A 1146 1.04 8.08 -43.55
N GLY A 1147 -0.09 8.54 -43.00
CA GLY A 1147 -1.32 8.70 -43.81
C GLY A 1147 -2.11 7.41 -44.07
N GLY A 1148 -1.87 6.35 -43.28
CA GLY A 1148 -2.87 5.35 -42.92
C GLY A 1148 -3.44 4.45 -44.03
N ILE A 1149 -2.58 3.78 -44.79
CA ILE A 1149 -2.98 2.56 -45.54
C ILE A 1149 -2.43 1.30 -44.84
N GLU A 1150 -1.25 1.39 -44.20
CA GLU A 1150 -0.50 0.24 -43.67
C GLU A 1150 -0.71 -0.06 -42.15
N SER A 1151 -1.70 0.58 -41.51
CA SER A 1151 -1.98 0.37 -40.07
C SER A 1151 -2.58 -1.00 -39.80
N LEU A 1152 -3.33 -1.54 -40.77
CA LEU A 1152 -3.97 -2.85 -40.67
C LEU A 1152 -2.92 -3.96 -40.72
N GLU A 1153 -2.03 -3.94 -41.71
CA GLU A 1153 -0.96 -4.90 -41.95
C GLU A 1153 -0.05 -5.02 -40.72
N ARG A 1154 0.41 -3.90 -40.16
CA ARG A 1154 1.24 -3.92 -38.93
C ARG A 1154 0.49 -4.48 -37.73
N SER A 1155 -0.81 -4.17 -37.60
CA SER A 1155 -1.65 -4.73 -36.53
C SER A 1155 -1.86 -6.24 -36.67
N ILE A 1156 -1.97 -6.75 -37.91
CA ILE A 1156 -2.04 -8.18 -38.20
C ILE A 1156 -0.71 -8.85 -37.83
N ALA A 1157 0.44 -8.27 -38.20
CA ALA A 1157 1.76 -8.79 -37.83
C ALA A 1157 1.96 -8.87 -36.30
N CYS A 1158 1.51 -7.86 -35.55
CA CYS A 1158 1.53 -7.88 -34.08
C CYS A 1158 0.68 -9.02 -33.50
N LEU A 1159 -0.52 -9.25 -34.05
CA LEU A 1159 -1.38 -10.35 -33.64
C LEU A 1159 -0.79 -11.71 -34.02
N TYR A 1160 -0.20 -11.84 -35.21
CA TYR A 1160 0.45 -13.06 -35.66
C TYR A 1160 1.54 -13.53 -34.70
N ILE A 1161 2.45 -12.64 -34.31
CA ILE A 1161 3.54 -12.96 -33.37
C ILE A 1161 2.97 -13.41 -32.02
N ALA A 1162 1.90 -12.76 -31.56
CA ALA A 1162 1.25 -13.15 -30.32
C ALA A 1162 0.67 -14.57 -30.37
N VAL A 1163 0.13 -14.98 -31.52
CA VAL A 1163 -0.42 -16.34 -31.76
C VAL A 1163 0.70 -17.38 -31.92
N GLU A 1164 1.76 -17.07 -32.67
CA GLU A 1164 2.93 -17.96 -32.83
C GLU A 1164 3.59 -18.27 -31.49
N ASP A 1165 3.66 -17.27 -30.60
CA ASP A 1165 4.22 -17.47 -29.28
C ASP A 1165 3.37 -18.36 -28.36
N GLU A 1166 2.08 -18.52 -28.65
CA GLU A 1166 1.21 -19.50 -27.98
C GLU A 1166 1.56 -20.94 -28.41
N ASN A 1167 2.14 -21.13 -29.61
CA ASN A 1167 2.54 -22.43 -30.13
C ASN A 1167 3.91 -22.91 -29.62
N LYS A 1168 4.74 -22.00 -29.06
CA LYS A 1168 6.03 -22.37 -28.48
C LYS A 1168 5.80 -23.06 -27.13
N PRO A 1169 6.35 -24.28 -26.90
CA PRO A 1169 6.18 -24.98 -25.64
C PRO A 1169 6.78 -24.16 -24.49
N ASN A 1170 6.03 -24.03 -23.40
CA ASN A 1170 6.46 -23.34 -22.19
C ASN A 1170 7.69 -24.08 -21.62
N THR A 1171 8.88 -23.52 -21.82
CA THR A 1171 10.17 -24.12 -21.40
C THR A 1171 10.32 -24.23 -19.89
N ASN A 1172 9.37 -23.71 -19.10
CA ASN A 1172 9.28 -23.89 -17.65
C ASN A 1172 8.69 -25.22 -17.20
N THR A 1173 8.22 -26.07 -18.12
CA THR A 1173 7.78 -27.43 -17.82
C THR A 1173 8.81 -28.40 -18.39
N LYS A 1174 9.70 -28.93 -17.55
CA LYS A 1174 10.68 -29.97 -17.95
C LYS A 1174 9.96 -31.09 -18.71
N ALA A 1175 10.21 -31.17 -20.01
CA ALA A 1175 9.84 -32.31 -20.82
C ALA A 1175 10.63 -33.52 -20.33
N ASN A 1176 9.93 -34.50 -19.77
CA ASN A 1176 10.46 -35.85 -19.58
C ASN A 1176 10.60 -36.50 -20.97
N VAL A 1177 11.70 -36.22 -21.67
CA VAL A 1177 12.12 -37.02 -22.81
C VAL A 1177 12.76 -38.28 -22.24
N ARG A 1178 12.04 -39.40 -22.36
CA ARG A 1178 12.58 -40.74 -22.07
C ARG A 1178 13.63 -41.06 -23.13
N ASP A 1179 14.89 -41.00 -22.72
CA ASP A 1179 15.99 -41.54 -23.49
C ASP A 1179 15.92 -43.08 -23.40
N THR A 1180 15.58 -43.72 -24.51
CA THR A 1180 15.51 -45.18 -24.62
C THR A 1180 16.88 -45.73 -24.97
N SER A 1181 17.72 -46.00 -23.97
CA SER A 1181 18.70 -47.08 -24.05
C SER A 1181 19.25 -47.44 -22.66
N VAL A 1182 19.53 -48.74 -22.48
CA VAL A 1182 20.30 -49.38 -21.39
C VAL A 1182 19.51 -49.91 -20.16
N THR A 1183 19.06 -51.16 -20.32
CA THR A 1183 19.07 -52.34 -19.41
C THR A 1183 19.03 -52.21 -17.87
N ARG A 1184 17.94 -52.75 -17.30
CA ARG A 1184 17.78 -53.62 -16.09
C ARG A 1184 18.76 -53.45 -14.89
N ASN A 1185 18.27 -52.92 -13.76
CA ASN A 1185 17.97 -53.69 -12.52
C ASN A 1185 17.46 -52.82 -11.33
N GLU A 1186 16.37 -53.31 -10.72
CA GLU A 1186 15.95 -53.30 -9.30
C GLU A 1186 15.63 -52.01 -8.47
N HIS A 1187 14.34 -51.97 -8.03
CA HIS A 1187 13.76 -51.54 -6.73
C HIS A 1187 14.04 -50.15 -6.09
N ASN A 1188 13.06 -49.22 -6.14
CA ASN A 1188 12.22 -48.75 -4.98
C ASN A 1188 11.31 -47.54 -5.34
N PRO A 1189 10.18 -47.31 -4.63
CA PRO A 1189 9.13 -46.37 -5.04
C PRO A 1189 9.42 -44.92 -4.59
N LYS A 1190 9.41 -43.97 -5.53
CA LYS A 1190 9.39 -42.53 -5.22
C LYS A 1190 7.99 -41.98 -5.48
N GLN A 1191 7.34 -41.54 -4.40
CA GLN A 1191 6.18 -40.65 -4.44
C GLN A 1191 6.58 -39.29 -5.03
N GLN A 1192 5.76 -38.82 -5.97
CA GLN A 1192 5.88 -37.52 -6.62
C GLN A 1192 5.49 -36.40 -5.64
N HIS A 1193 6.41 -35.48 -5.37
CA HIS A 1193 6.09 -34.16 -4.83
C HIS A 1193 6.57 -33.11 -5.84
N GLN A 1194 5.61 -32.41 -6.44
CA GLN A 1194 5.82 -31.22 -7.25
C GLN A 1194 6.31 -30.09 -6.33
N GLY A 1195 7.52 -29.58 -6.59
CA GLY A 1195 8.09 -28.44 -5.85
C GLY A 1195 7.43 -27.13 -6.28
N GLN A 1196 6.91 -26.39 -5.30
CA GLN A 1196 6.39 -25.03 -5.47
C GLN A 1196 7.50 -24.01 -5.19
N SER A 1197 7.59 -22.99 -6.04
CA SER A 1197 8.50 -21.84 -5.96
C SER A 1197 8.09 -20.86 -4.85
N GLY A 1198 9.08 -20.23 -4.21
CA GLY A 1198 8.88 -19.14 -3.24
C GLY A 1198 8.40 -17.83 -3.89
N PRO A 1199 7.85 -16.88 -3.11
CA PRO A 1199 7.04 -15.76 -3.59
C PRO A 1199 7.81 -14.54 -4.13
N GLY A 1200 9.08 -14.70 -4.53
CA GLY A 1200 9.84 -13.63 -5.15
C GLY A 1200 9.57 -13.56 -6.65
N TYR A 1201 8.91 -12.51 -7.14
CA TYR A 1201 8.92 -12.14 -8.57
C TYR A 1201 10.28 -11.50 -8.92
N GLY A 1202 11.32 -12.32 -8.78
CA GLY A 1202 12.61 -12.14 -9.42
C GLY A 1202 12.72 -13.07 -10.64
N PRO A 1203 13.87 -13.09 -11.31
CA PRO A 1203 14.15 -14.10 -12.33
C PRO A 1203 13.90 -15.51 -11.75
N ASP A 1204 13.54 -16.47 -12.59
CA ASP A 1204 13.51 -17.88 -12.16
C ASP A 1204 14.90 -18.35 -11.67
N ARG A 1205 15.03 -19.61 -11.22
CA ARG A 1205 16.33 -20.18 -10.80
C ARG A 1205 17.44 -20.10 -11.87
N HIS A 1206 17.13 -19.63 -13.07
CA HIS A 1206 18.01 -19.52 -14.23
C HIS A 1206 18.10 -18.09 -14.79
N GLY A 1207 17.66 -17.06 -14.05
CA GLY A 1207 17.81 -15.68 -14.53
C GLY A 1207 16.82 -15.26 -15.63
N LYS A 1208 15.85 -16.11 -16.03
CA LYS A 1208 14.93 -15.80 -17.12
C LYS A 1208 13.71 -15.04 -16.62
N LYS A 1209 13.38 -13.94 -17.29
CA LYS A 1209 12.16 -13.16 -17.05
C LYS A 1209 10.94 -14.04 -17.34
N PRO A 1210 9.91 -14.08 -16.48
CA PRO A 1210 8.68 -14.77 -16.79
C PRO A 1210 8.02 -14.13 -18.03
N LYS A 1211 7.40 -14.96 -18.87
CA LYS A 1211 6.70 -14.51 -20.07
C LYS A 1211 5.53 -13.59 -19.68
N LEU A 1212 5.49 -12.39 -20.25
CA LEU A 1212 4.38 -11.45 -20.10
C LEU A 1212 3.21 -11.85 -21.02
N LEU A 1213 1.99 -11.70 -20.53
CA LEU A 1213 0.77 -12.27 -21.11
C LEU A 1213 -0.22 -11.21 -21.65
N SER A 1214 0.02 -9.93 -21.39
CA SER A 1214 -0.91 -8.85 -21.74
C SER A 1214 -0.74 -8.29 -23.17
N PHE A 1215 0.46 -8.38 -23.76
CA PHE A 1215 0.70 -7.90 -25.13
C PHE A 1215 -0.20 -8.53 -26.20
N PRO A 1216 -0.44 -9.86 -26.22
CA PRO A 1216 -1.38 -10.50 -27.15
C PRO A 1216 -2.74 -9.82 -27.22
N TRP A 1217 -3.27 -9.41 -26.07
CA TRP A 1217 -4.58 -8.79 -25.98
C TRP A 1217 -4.59 -7.34 -26.45
N ILE A 1218 -3.51 -6.60 -26.24
CA ILE A 1218 -3.33 -5.27 -26.83
C ILE A 1218 -3.30 -5.37 -28.36
N ALA A 1219 -2.47 -6.27 -28.90
CA ALA A 1219 -2.35 -6.50 -30.34
C ALA A 1219 -3.70 -6.92 -30.96
N ALA A 1220 -4.39 -7.87 -30.34
CA ALA A 1220 -5.72 -8.32 -30.78
C ALA A 1220 -6.74 -7.18 -30.83
N ILE A 1221 -6.80 -6.34 -29.77
CA ILE A 1221 -7.77 -5.24 -29.71
C ILE A 1221 -7.47 -4.17 -30.78
N VAL A 1222 -6.20 -3.82 -30.97
CA VAL A 1222 -5.83 -2.83 -31.99
C VAL A 1222 -6.15 -3.37 -33.38
N CYS A 1223 -5.80 -4.62 -33.67
CA CYS A 1223 -6.07 -5.25 -34.96
C CYS A 1223 -7.57 -5.33 -35.26
N LEU A 1224 -8.39 -5.82 -34.32
CA LEU A 1224 -9.85 -5.87 -34.48
C LEU A 1224 -10.48 -4.49 -34.71
N LYS A 1225 -9.94 -3.43 -34.08
CA LYS A 1225 -10.41 -2.05 -34.33
C LYS A 1225 -10.04 -1.55 -35.72
N GLU A 1226 -8.89 -1.93 -36.26
CA GLU A 1226 -8.55 -1.60 -37.65
C GLU A 1226 -9.41 -2.38 -38.65
N VAL A 1227 -9.72 -3.65 -38.38
CA VAL A 1227 -10.66 -4.45 -39.19
C VAL A 1227 -12.07 -3.83 -39.17
N ASP A 1228 -12.60 -3.44 -38.01
CA ASP A 1228 -13.91 -2.77 -37.89
C ASP A 1228 -13.93 -1.42 -38.64
N LYS A 1229 -12.81 -0.67 -38.66
CA LYS A 1229 -12.69 0.55 -39.48
C LYS A 1229 -12.73 0.23 -40.97
N LEU A 1230 -12.00 -0.81 -41.42
CA LEU A 1230 -12.00 -1.25 -42.82
C LEU A 1230 -13.43 -1.57 -43.27
N GLN A 1231 -14.15 -2.39 -42.51
CA GLN A 1231 -15.53 -2.77 -42.80
C GLN A 1231 -16.48 -1.57 -42.92
N ARG A 1232 -16.31 -0.53 -42.10
CA ARG A 1232 -17.13 0.70 -42.17
C ARG A 1232 -16.76 1.63 -43.33
N SER A 1233 -15.55 1.50 -43.87
CA SER A 1233 -15.04 2.35 -44.95
C SER A 1233 -15.37 1.81 -46.35
N ILE A 1234 -15.72 0.53 -46.47
CA ILE A 1234 -16.16 -0.06 -47.72
C ILE A 1234 -17.60 0.42 -47.99
N PRO A 1235 -17.87 1.16 -49.08
CA PRO A 1235 -19.25 1.49 -49.43
C PRO A 1235 -19.99 0.18 -49.71
N PHE A 1236 -21.18 0.01 -49.11
CA PHE A 1236 -22.10 -1.07 -49.49
C PHE A 1236 -22.27 -1.05 -51.02
N ILE A 1237 -21.69 -2.04 -51.70
CA ILE A 1237 -21.93 -2.33 -53.12
C ILE A 1237 -23.13 -3.25 -53.21
#